data_AF-A0A378I7D3-F1
#
_entry.id   AF-A0A378I7D3-F1
#
_cell.length_a   1.000
_cell.length_b   1.000
_cell.length_c   1.000
_cell.angle_alpha   90.00
_cell.angle_beta   90.00
_cell.angle_gamma   90.00
#
_symmetry.space_group_name_H-M   'P 1'
#
loop_
_entity.id
_entity.type
_entity.pdbx_description
1 polymer ?
#
loop_
_entity_poly.entity_id
_entity_poly.type
_entity_poly.pdbx_seq_one_letter_code
_entity_poly.pdbx_strand_id
1 'polypeptide(L)'
;MSLADDIRAYIESKDEEGHNKVKKEFFADILDKLRTGSLSVDYLNEKIAALKTNRALLFYKRMRGKPAISSQAAQLVARIYETYLGIPIHDLSLAIIVAEGISKTNALKISRYPYEAWLKYPFSVAKQVYLNRQLLSDLKLPIPAETNVYILSTALKKELDKQNINLSTSCLTVLQRAPDYLPILINQLFSQYKSEDRADEFAEHLTNQMLVLIQDKDPALIERNQQLIHALSQVDVAILAKLTAAHPLFFLSLNSPSQKEVLNSFSPAETRELERYLNEYLREDPVVATHQLSSISDFLAKEGEAAQSSSMILISLRERVKERLGERAELFIHREQATKALNAIESYLLLNPNAYKDEIFYELGLEIKRKGQITVEMLENALKAADRHKLFAKWSGPTRSRAAQLMTQLFTIATLGEVLLPQDQQRMILTGSLPHVDTLADKFDNAVTERIETVLVKPETAQESWLGRIIESELSVYKSVANVAKYNLGKNHQRAEAIYQQFLITKGIAIAEKQTQPIFDTQGHILIEVSLTQEDMDELITIISEGNETRGSLEKLAEAMGVGRITGTTFCNLDISFNEGLHAKFLHAVGASTDKEIAARLQGLFDKKEQGSVIPLQEEMTMHVFLALRALERVLLEKDLLQPGESLLTMEEKQQLLAQINKQVLHTYTQALNYSTNIAALNKELDSSRKKLSADARELLHTILREKISNSQNIEALKAAVSADLNESHFTGTTASGSDYLHTDASNHLTMRVSATEETAHNKRRGANKQAFRPIARNLYYPNVKEAVVAFKRQAVEARVPSIAVLKLKENAVRDVAEKLAVDVAELHLRNPAYRGPVIYNLLTSLYTRIGDIGPGANHQRESAKLIIQGAHLYNKKKLEEGKLDGLVYVQNIPVNQHTLELNHEAFDDVAREATLMAHMAMLSTLVSYRSYLPVSLNQSLYAASEKLRAYYFTYLKQERNNSDFFKDSFSGKMAQDYFEGMREKWNSVNIQAAEDNLHALVAQVLFKALASGDYRNAQFGMLMQTMSIFLEPASLAGCKSANERYQAVSGRVALLWSMTEPARDLTPGKLALLTNFKAYIEGKATMNDVQRSLDTTYNRSTLYGGACCHSHVDQGGPSKLEKTNKPSGKLSFFDVNTNIAESGYVDRLAQKNASCMQAHKLAGKMLKEFQDEFASCVPANAPEPQPM
;
A
#
# COMPACT_ATOMS: atom_id res chain seq x y z
N MET A 1 10.16 -46.25 16.02
CA MET A 1 9.55 -46.31 17.37
C MET A 1 9.36 -44.87 17.84
N SER A 2 8.27 -44.57 18.54
CA SER A 2 8.08 -43.22 19.10
C SER A 2 9.09 -42.99 20.24
N LEU A 3 9.44 -41.73 20.54
CA LEU A 3 10.33 -41.42 21.67
C LEU A 3 9.80 -42.01 23.00
N ALA A 4 8.47 -42.06 23.16
CA ALA A 4 7.83 -42.67 24.32
C ALA A 4 8.04 -44.18 24.39
N ASP A 5 8.06 -44.88 23.25
CA ASP A 5 8.34 -46.31 23.20
C ASP A 5 9.81 -46.60 23.52
N ASP A 6 10.73 -45.76 23.02
CA ASP A 6 12.15 -45.88 23.30
C ASP A 6 12.45 -45.67 24.79
N ILE A 7 11.78 -44.69 25.42
CA ILE A 7 11.88 -44.46 26.87
C ILE A 7 11.23 -45.63 27.65
N ARG A 8 10.07 -46.14 27.21
CA ARG A 8 9.42 -47.30 27.85
C ARG A 8 10.34 -48.54 27.82
N ALA A 9 10.85 -48.89 26.64
CA ALA A 9 11.79 -49.99 26.47
C ALA A 9 13.06 -49.79 27.30
N TYR A 10 13.53 -48.53 27.41
CA TYR A 10 14.66 -48.21 28.27
C TYR A 10 14.37 -48.49 29.75
N ILE A 11 13.22 -48.06 30.26
CA ILE A 11 12.79 -48.31 31.65
C ILE A 11 12.65 -49.80 31.93
N GLU A 12 12.03 -50.56 31.01
CA GLU A 12 11.82 -52.01 31.14
C GLU A 12 13.15 -52.78 31.16
N SER A 13 14.18 -52.26 30.50
CA SER A 13 15.53 -52.86 30.49
C SER A 13 16.37 -52.60 31.76
N LYS A 14 15.79 -52.07 32.84
CA LYS A 14 16.49 -51.69 34.09
C LYS A 14 15.90 -52.41 35.29
N ASP A 15 16.77 -52.98 36.12
CA ASP A 15 16.44 -53.54 37.42
C ASP A 15 16.22 -52.44 38.49
N GLU A 16 15.72 -52.83 39.66
CA GLU A 16 15.41 -51.94 40.78
C GLU A 16 16.62 -51.63 41.68
N GLU A 17 17.85 -51.93 41.23
CA GLU A 17 19.05 -51.85 42.05
C GLU A 17 20.02 -50.75 41.61
N GLY A 18 20.72 -50.15 42.58
CA GLY A 18 21.83 -49.22 42.37
C GLY A 18 21.53 -48.07 41.37
N HIS A 19 22.36 -47.95 40.34
CA HIS A 19 22.24 -46.88 39.34
C HIS A 19 21.10 -47.09 38.34
N ASN A 20 20.59 -48.31 38.20
CA ASN A 20 19.45 -48.62 37.33
C ASN A 20 18.14 -48.10 37.94
N LYS A 21 17.98 -48.17 39.26
CA LYS A 21 16.87 -47.54 39.98
C LYS A 21 16.74 -46.04 39.67
N VAL A 22 17.86 -45.29 39.77
CA VAL A 22 17.90 -43.85 39.44
C VAL A 22 17.49 -43.58 37.99
N LYS A 23 17.97 -44.41 37.04
CA LYS A 23 17.59 -44.32 35.63
C LYS A 23 16.08 -44.59 35.44
N LYS A 24 15.56 -45.62 36.11
CA LYS A 24 14.16 -46.04 36.00
C LYS A 24 13.23 -44.97 36.55
N GLU A 25 13.49 -44.45 37.75
CA GLU A 25 12.71 -43.37 38.37
C GLU A 25 12.73 -42.09 37.53
N PHE A 26 13.92 -41.66 37.08
CA PHE A 26 14.05 -40.46 36.24
C PHE A 26 13.25 -40.60 34.95
N PHE A 27 13.45 -41.67 34.19
CA PHE A 27 12.77 -41.83 32.90
C PHE A 27 11.30 -42.19 33.03
N ALA A 28 10.84 -42.83 34.11
CA ALA A 28 9.41 -43.05 34.36
C ALA A 28 8.67 -41.73 34.56
N ASP A 29 9.26 -40.81 35.31
CA ASP A 29 8.75 -39.46 35.50
C ASP A 29 8.76 -38.66 34.18
N ILE A 30 9.85 -38.72 33.41
CA ILE A 30 9.87 -38.12 32.06
C ILE A 30 8.82 -38.74 31.14
N LEU A 31 8.60 -40.06 31.18
CA LEU A 31 7.62 -40.75 30.35
C LEU A 31 6.18 -40.35 30.73
N ASP A 32 5.89 -40.17 32.01
CA ASP A 32 4.62 -39.62 32.49
C ASP A 32 4.38 -38.22 31.93
N LYS A 33 5.37 -37.33 32.05
CA LYS A 33 5.29 -35.96 31.50
C LYS A 33 5.18 -35.94 29.99
N LEU A 34 5.88 -36.85 29.30
CA LEU A 34 5.79 -36.98 27.86
C LEU A 34 4.40 -37.44 27.41
N ARG A 35 3.79 -38.40 28.13
CA ARG A 35 2.44 -38.90 27.81
C ARG A 35 1.33 -37.92 28.14
N THR A 36 1.48 -37.17 29.23
CA THR A 36 0.55 -36.10 29.63
C THR A 36 0.80 -34.80 28.86
N GLY A 37 1.80 -34.77 27.98
CA GLY A 37 2.23 -33.58 27.25
C GLY A 37 2.96 -32.55 28.10
N SER A 38 2.91 -32.63 29.43
CA SER A 38 3.47 -31.62 30.36
C SER A 38 5.01 -31.57 30.45
N LEU A 39 5.73 -32.30 29.59
CA LEU A 39 7.19 -32.23 29.52
C LEU A 39 7.64 -30.93 28.86
N SER A 40 8.34 -30.08 29.61
CA SER A 40 8.92 -28.82 29.13
C SER A 40 10.43 -28.75 29.33
N VAL A 41 11.04 -27.71 28.76
CA VAL A 41 12.47 -27.45 28.89
C VAL A 41 12.83 -27.15 30.35
N ASP A 42 12.06 -26.28 31.00
CA ASP A 42 12.28 -25.90 32.39
C ASP A 42 12.14 -27.12 33.32
N TYR A 43 11.13 -27.97 33.10
CA TYR A 43 10.96 -29.19 33.88
C TYR A 43 12.14 -30.16 33.72
N LEU A 44 12.58 -30.42 32.47
CA LEU A 44 13.72 -31.31 32.24
C LEU A 44 15.01 -30.73 32.83
N ASN A 45 15.22 -29.42 32.71
CA ASN A 45 16.36 -28.71 33.29
C ASN A 45 16.36 -28.82 34.82
N GLU A 46 15.21 -28.58 35.46
CA GLU A 46 15.04 -28.71 36.91
C GLU A 46 15.28 -30.15 37.38
N LYS A 47 14.76 -31.14 36.66
CA LYS A 47 14.97 -32.56 36.99
C LYS A 47 16.44 -32.94 36.88
N ILE A 48 17.14 -32.50 35.85
CA ILE A 48 18.58 -32.74 35.69
C ILE A 48 19.37 -32.01 36.79
N ALA A 49 19.02 -30.76 37.11
CA ALA A 49 19.67 -29.99 38.16
C ALA A 49 19.46 -30.60 39.57
N ALA A 50 18.29 -31.18 39.81
CA ALA A 50 17.93 -31.83 41.08
C ALA A 50 18.72 -33.12 41.34
N LEU A 51 19.31 -33.75 40.31
CA LEU A 51 20.03 -35.01 40.46
C LEU A 51 21.24 -34.93 41.40
N LYS A 52 21.89 -33.77 41.54
CA LYS A 52 23.08 -33.54 42.41
C LYS A 52 24.04 -34.77 42.40
N THR A 53 24.10 -35.54 43.48
CA THR A 53 24.95 -36.73 43.66
C THR A 53 24.53 -37.94 42.80
N ASN A 54 23.25 -38.04 42.43
CA ASN A 54 22.70 -39.10 41.58
C ASN A 54 22.98 -38.89 40.08
N ARG A 55 23.52 -37.74 39.67
CA ARG A 55 23.84 -37.45 38.26
C ARG A 55 24.81 -38.46 37.67
N ALA A 56 25.85 -38.80 38.42
CA ALA A 56 26.84 -39.77 37.97
C ALA A 56 26.24 -41.17 37.76
N LEU A 57 25.22 -41.50 38.55
CA LEU A 57 24.47 -42.77 38.45
C LEU A 57 23.55 -42.77 37.22
N LEU A 58 22.84 -41.67 36.95
CA LEU A 58 21.96 -41.54 35.78
C LEU A 58 22.74 -41.77 34.47
N PHE A 59 23.91 -41.14 34.32
CA PHE A 59 24.70 -41.22 33.09
C PHE A 59 25.80 -42.30 33.12
N TYR A 60 25.75 -43.21 34.10
CA TYR A 60 26.75 -44.25 34.28
C TYR A 60 26.77 -45.24 33.10
N LYS A 61 27.98 -45.53 32.60
CA LYS A 61 28.21 -46.56 31.56
C LYS A 61 29.20 -47.60 32.05
N ARG A 62 28.73 -48.84 32.27
CA ARG A 62 29.47 -49.97 32.86
C ARG A 62 30.84 -50.21 32.21
N MET A 63 30.93 -50.16 30.88
CA MET A 63 32.20 -50.37 30.16
C MET A 63 33.29 -49.31 30.41
N ARG A 64 32.92 -48.10 30.87
CA ARG A 64 33.89 -47.00 31.11
C ARG A 64 34.09 -46.68 32.59
N GLY A 65 33.32 -47.30 33.48
CA GLY A 65 33.38 -47.07 34.93
C GLY A 65 33.01 -45.65 35.38
N LYS A 66 32.49 -44.79 34.49
CA LYS A 66 32.22 -43.36 34.76
C LYS A 66 31.05 -42.83 33.92
N PRO A 67 30.50 -41.65 34.26
CA PRO A 67 29.50 -40.96 33.43
C PRO A 67 30.01 -40.72 32.01
N ALA A 68 29.17 -40.93 31.00
CA ALA A 68 29.56 -40.74 29.61
C ALA A 68 28.41 -40.23 28.74
N ILE A 69 28.74 -39.33 27.81
CA ILE A 69 27.81 -38.86 26.76
C ILE A 69 27.29 -40.00 25.88
N SER A 70 28.06 -41.07 25.74
CA SER A 70 27.68 -42.28 25.01
C SER A 70 26.85 -43.27 25.83
N SER A 71 26.42 -42.90 27.04
CA SER A 71 25.44 -43.70 27.80
C SER A 71 24.06 -43.57 27.15
N GLN A 72 23.28 -44.65 27.19
CA GLN A 72 21.93 -44.64 26.60
C GLN A 72 21.02 -43.60 27.28
N ALA A 73 21.22 -43.32 28.59
CA ALA A 73 20.53 -42.24 29.29
C ALA A 73 20.87 -40.86 28.72
N ALA A 74 22.16 -40.57 28.49
CA ALA A 74 22.59 -39.29 27.90
C ALA A 74 22.03 -39.12 26.48
N GLN A 75 22.03 -40.19 25.68
CA GLN A 75 21.47 -40.18 24.32
C GLN A 75 19.94 -40.00 24.33
N LEU A 76 19.22 -40.58 25.29
CA LEU A 76 17.79 -40.34 25.45
C LEU A 76 17.49 -38.90 25.88
N VAL A 77 18.27 -38.33 26.80
CA VAL A 77 18.15 -36.91 27.19
C VAL A 77 18.39 -36.01 25.98
N ALA A 78 19.45 -36.26 25.19
CA ALA A 78 19.72 -35.51 23.96
C ALA A 78 18.54 -35.62 22.98
N ARG A 79 18.00 -36.82 22.75
CA ARG A 79 16.83 -37.02 21.88
C ARG A 79 15.56 -36.34 22.39
N ILE A 80 15.35 -36.26 23.71
CA ILE A 80 14.23 -35.50 24.28
C ILE A 80 14.37 -34.02 23.94
N TYR A 81 15.55 -33.43 24.17
CA TYR A 81 15.81 -32.05 23.78
C TYR A 81 15.60 -31.84 22.27
N GLU A 82 16.20 -32.69 21.43
CA GLU A 82 16.21 -32.50 19.97
C GLU A 82 14.86 -32.79 19.31
N THR A 83 14.28 -33.95 19.60
CA THR A 83 13.12 -34.48 18.86
C THR A 83 11.80 -33.98 19.44
N TYR A 84 11.72 -33.78 20.76
CA TYR A 84 10.47 -33.39 21.42
C TYR A 84 10.42 -31.90 21.77
N LEU A 85 11.52 -31.34 22.29
CA LEU A 85 11.61 -29.93 22.69
C LEU A 85 12.19 -29.02 21.59
N GLY A 86 12.73 -29.60 20.51
CA GLY A 86 13.24 -28.88 19.35
C GLY A 86 14.58 -28.16 19.56
N ILE A 87 15.34 -28.51 20.61
CA ILE A 87 16.60 -27.91 21.02
C ILE A 87 17.79 -28.79 20.59
N PRO A 88 18.69 -28.31 19.72
CA PRO A 88 19.90 -29.04 19.36
C PRO A 88 20.85 -29.07 20.57
N ILE A 89 21.26 -30.27 20.98
CA ILE A 89 22.24 -30.45 22.06
C ILE A 89 23.45 -31.15 21.48
N HIS A 90 24.48 -30.37 21.15
CA HIS A 90 25.74 -30.89 20.64
C HIS A 90 26.51 -31.69 21.71
N ASP A 91 27.43 -32.54 21.28
CA ASP A 91 28.24 -33.41 22.16
C ASP A 91 28.94 -32.65 23.29
N LEU A 92 29.41 -31.42 23.04
CA LEU A 92 30.04 -30.58 24.07
C LEU A 92 29.03 -30.14 25.14
N SER A 93 27.84 -29.68 24.74
CA SER A 93 26.77 -29.31 25.67
C SER A 93 26.28 -30.53 26.45
N LEU A 94 26.15 -31.68 25.78
CA LEU A 94 25.80 -32.94 26.43
C LEU A 94 26.89 -33.38 27.42
N ALA A 95 28.16 -33.21 27.08
CA ALA A 95 29.29 -33.51 27.96
C ALA A 95 29.24 -32.66 29.24
N ILE A 96 28.93 -31.37 29.11
CA ILE A 96 28.74 -30.47 30.26
C ILE A 96 27.54 -30.93 31.10
N ILE A 97 26.40 -31.24 30.46
CA ILE A 97 25.20 -31.75 31.18
C ILE A 97 25.53 -33.03 31.96
N VAL A 98 26.28 -33.95 31.36
CA VAL A 98 26.66 -35.23 31.98
C VAL A 98 27.67 -35.02 33.11
N ALA A 99 28.68 -34.17 32.91
CA ALA A 99 29.76 -33.97 33.86
C ALA A 99 29.37 -33.06 35.02
N GLU A 100 28.72 -31.94 34.72
CA GLU A 100 28.51 -30.80 35.63
C GLU A 100 27.02 -30.53 35.92
N GLY A 101 26.11 -31.12 35.15
CA GLY A 101 24.68 -30.83 35.22
C GLY A 101 24.35 -29.57 34.42
N ILE A 102 23.19 -28.97 34.73
CA ILE A 102 22.75 -27.74 34.07
C ILE A 102 22.93 -26.57 35.04
N SER A 103 23.86 -25.66 34.72
CA SER A 103 24.02 -24.41 35.45
C SER A 103 22.80 -23.50 35.22
N LYS A 104 22.54 -22.55 36.13
CA LYS A 104 21.45 -21.56 35.96
C LYS A 104 21.57 -20.80 34.63
N THR A 105 22.78 -20.45 34.23
CA THR A 105 23.06 -19.76 32.96
C THR A 105 22.74 -20.64 31.75
N ASN A 106 23.13 -21.92 31.78
CA ASN A 106 22.83 -22.85 30.69
C ASN A 106 21.34 -23.20 30.64
N ALA A 107 20.67 -23.34 31.79
CA ALA A 107 19.22 -23.52 31.86
C ALA A 107 18.50 -22.37 31.15
N LEU A 108 18.89 -21.12 31.43
CA LEU A 108 18.30 -19.93 30.82
C LEU A 108 18.54 -19.88 29.29
N LYS A 109 19.74 -20.25 28.83
CA LYS A 109 20.06 -20.32 27.39
C LYS A 109 19.21 -21.39 26.69
N ILE A 110 19.10 -22.58 27.29
CA ILE A 110 18.33 -23.69 26.74
C ILE A 110 16.83 -23.35 26.74
N SER A 111 16.29 -22.73 27.79
CA SER A 111 14.86 -22.38 27.85
C SER A 111 14.46 -21.23 26.91
N ARG A 112 15.40 -20.37 26.52
CA ARG A 112 15.17 -19.34 25.49
C ARG A 112 15.24 -19.87 24.07
N TYR A 113 15.87 -21.04 23.85
CA TYR A 113 16.09 -21.57 22.52
C TYR A 113 14.81 -21.71 21.68
N PRO A 114 13.65 -22.22 22.17
CA PRO A 114 12.44 -22.32 21.37
C PRO A 114 11.99 -20.97 20.79
N TYR A 115 12.08 -19.90 21.58
CA TYR A 115 11.75 -18.55 21.13
C TYR A 115 12.79 -18.00 20.14
N GLU A 116 14.09 -18.14 20.43
CA GLU A 116 15.16 -17.71 19.51
C GLU A 116 15.10 -18.45 18.15
N ALA A 117 14.80 -19.74 18.18
CA ALA A 117 14.63 -20.56 16.98
C ALA A 117 13.37 -20.16 16.20
N TRP A 118 12.29 -19.81 16.89
CA TRP A 118 11.10 -19.25 16.27
C TRP A 118 11.38 -17.87 15.66
N LEU A 119 12.04 -16.96 16.38
CA LEU A 119 12.43 -15.63 15.84
C LEU A 119 13.24 -15.75 14.54
N LYS A 120 14.16 -16.73 14.48
CA LYS A 120 14.96 -16.98 13.29
C LYS A 120 14.15 -17.60 12.14
N TYR A 121 13.12 -18.38 12.46
CA TYR A 121 12.31 -19.12 11.49
C TYR A 121 10.81 -19.04 11.83
N PRO A 122 10.19 -17.86 11.79
CA PRO A 122 8.87 -17.64 12.38
C PRO A 122 7.73 -18.33 11.61
N PHE A 123 7.98 -18.71 10.36
CA PHE A 123 7.06 -19.45 9.50
C PHE A 123 7.20 -20.98 9.61
N SER A 124 8.18 -21.47 10.37
CA SER A 124 8.35 -22.91 10.57
C SER A 124 7.30 -23.43 11.54
N VAL A 125 6.37 -24.25 11.02
CA VAL A 125 5.35 -24.94 11.82
C VAL A 125 5.96 -25.66 13.01
N ALA A 126 7.07 -26.38 12.80
CA ALA A 126 7.76 -27.09 13.88
C ALA A 126 8.28 -26.14 14.96
N LYS A 127 8.94 -25.05 14.58
CA LYS A 127 9.48 -24.07 15.56
C LYS A 127 8.38 -23.37 16.34
N GLN A 128 7.26 -23.05 15.69
CA GLN A 128 6.10 -22.49 16.38
C GLN A 128 5.45 -23.48 17.34
N VAL A 129 5.32 -24.76 16.96
CA VAL A 129 4.81 -25.81 17.86
C VAL A 129 5.70 -25.97 19.09
N TYR A 130 7.03 -25.94 18.94
CA TYR A 130 7.96 -26.01 20.08
C TYR A 130 7.81 -24.81 21.02
N LEU A 131 7.72 -23.60 20.48
CA LEU A 131 7.47 -22.39 21.27
C LEU A 131 6.12 -22.49 22.01
N ASN A 132 5.05 -22.88 21.33
CA ASN A 132 3.72 -23.03 21.94
C ASN A 132 3.71 -24.03 23.10
N ARG A 133 4.41 -25.16 22.97
CA ARG A 133 4.54 -26.14 24.06
C ARG A 133 5.28 -25.57 25.26
N GLN A 134 6.36 -24.83 25.02
CA GLN A 134 7.09 -24.17 26.10
C GLN A 134 6.18 -23.16 26.82
N LEU A 135 5.45 -22.33 26.07
CA LEU A 135 4.53 -21.33 26.64
C LEU A 135 3.33 -21.97 27.37
N LEU A 136 2.81 -23.11 26.90
CA LEU A 136 1.80 -23.88 27.64
C LEU A 136 2.32 -24.29 29.03
N SER A 137 3.57 -24.75 29.10
CA SER A 137 4.21 -25.07 30.38
C SER A 137 4.42 -23.84 31.25
N ASP A 138 4.89 -22.73 30.68
CA ASP A 138 5.13 -21.48 31.41
C ASP A 138 3.83 -20.93 32.02
N LEU A 139 2.70 -21.11 31.32
CA LEU A 139 1.35 -20.73 31.76
C LEU A 139 0.65 -21.80 32.62
N LYS A 140 1.28 -22.97 32.82
CA LYS A 140 0.70 -24.13 33.53
C LYS A 140 -0.62 -24.62 32.92
N LEU A 141 -0.74 -24.56 31.60
CA LEU A 141 -1.91 -25.02 30.84
C LEU A 141 -1.76 -26.48 30.40
N PRO A 142 -2.86 -27.25 30.34
CA PRO A 142 -2.83 -28.62 29.82
C PRO A 142 -2.53 -28.62 28.31
N ILE A 143 -1.75 -29.59 27.84
CA ILE A 143 -1.46 -29.73 26.41
C ILE A 143 -2.61 -30.48 25.72
N PRO A 144 -3.24 -29.91 24.67
CA PRO A 144 -4.27 -30.59 23.89
C PRO A 144 -3.75 -31.85 23.18
N ALA A 145 -4.63 -32.81 22.90
CA ALA A 145 -4.27 -34.04 22.19
C ALA A 145 -3.78 -33.79 20.75
N GLU A 146 -4.37 -32.79 20.07
CA GLU A 146 -3.93 -32.37 18.75
C GLU A 146 -2.77 -31.38 18.86
N THR A 147 -1.64 -31.68 18.22
CA THR A 147 -0.49 -30.76 18.14
C THR A 147 -0.50 -30.00 16.82
N ASN A 148 -0.90 -28.73 16.87
CA ASN A 148 -0.86 -27.79 15.73
C ASN A 148 -0.38 -26.38 16.18
N VAL A 149 -0.39 -25.40 15.27
CA VAL A 149 0.09 -24.03 15.54
C VAL A 149 -0.83 -23.19 16.43
N TYR A 150 -2.03 -23.69 16.77
CA TYR A 150 -3.05 -23.06 17.61
C TYR A 150 -3.17 -23.68 19.01
N ILE A 151 -2.35 -24.67 19.37
CA ILE A 151 -2.48 -25.38 20.66
C ILE A 151 -2.47 -24.46 21.88
N LEU A 152 -1.67 -23.39 21.83
CA LEU A 152 -1.56 -22.43 22.91
C LEU A 152 -2.85 -21.58 23.02
N SER A 153 -3.30 -21.00 21.92
CA SER A 153 -4.52 -20.17 21.89
C SER A 153 -5.76 -20.99 22.24
N THR A 154 -5.90 -22.21 21.73
CA THR A 154 -7.02 -23.10 22.07
C THR A 154 -7.04 -23.49 23.55
N ALA A 155 -5.90 -23.85 24.14
CA ALA A 155 -5.84 -24.18 25.56
C ALA A 155 -6.11 -22.95 26.44
N LEU A 156 -5.53 -21.80 26.08
CA LEU A 156 -5.73 -20.55 26.81
C LEU A 156 -7.19 -20.08 26.72
N LYS A 157 -7.82 -20.10 25.54
CA LYS A 157 -9.26 -19.80 25.37
C LYS A 157 -10.12 -20.67 26.28
N LYS A 158 -9.89 -21.99 26.28
CA LYS A 158 -10.66 -22.94 27.10
C LYS A 158 -10.59 -22.62 28.59
N GLU A 159 -9.43 -22.21 29.10
CA GLU A 159 -9.26 -21.86 30.51
C GLU A 159 -9.73 -20.43 30.83
N LEU A 160 -9.68 -19.50 29.87
CA LEU A 160 -10.28 -18.17 29.97
C LEU A 160 -11.81 -18.23 30.04
N ASP A 161 -12.45 -19.02 29.17
CA ASP A 161 -13.91 -19.23 29.17
C ASP A 161 -14.39 -19.86 30.49
N LYS A 162 -13.54 -20.64 31.17
CA LYS A 162 -13.80 -21.18 32.51
C LYS A 162 -13.42 -20.24 33.67
N GLN A 163 -12.81 -19.09 33.37
CA GLN A 163 -12.27 -18.15 34.36
C GLN A 163 -11.19 -18.75 35.29
N ASN A 164 -10.51 -19.82 34.85
CA ASN A 164 -9.45 -20.47 35.63
C ASN A 164 -8.10 -19.73 35.55
N ILE A 165 -7.95 -18.83 34.58
CA ILE A 165 -6.72 -18.07 34.35
C ILE A 165 -7.04 -16.60 34.07
N ASN A 166 -6.13 -15.71 34.46
CA ASN A 166 -6.25 -14.28 34.19
C ASN A 166 -5.50 -13.92 32.88
N LEU A 167 -6.18 -13.22 31.98
CA LEU A 167 -5.62 -12.81 30.69
C LEU A 167 -4.39 -11.89 30.86
N SER A 168 -4.44 -10.93 31.78
CA SER A 168 -3.32 -10.00 32.01
C SER A 168 -2.04 -10.71 32.47
N THR A 169 -2.18 -11.67 33.38
CA THR A 169 -1.05 -12.47 33.87
C THR A 169 -0.48 -13.36 32.77
N SER A 170 -1.35 -13.92 31.93
CA SER A 170 -0.94 -14.74 30.79
C SER A 170 -0.18 -13.92 29.75
N CYS A 171 -0.69 -12.74 29.38
CA CYS A 171 -0.03 -11.82 28.47
C CYS A 171 1.33 -11.36 29.00
N LEU A 172 1.45 -11.04 30.29
CA LEU A 172 2.73 -10.66 30.90
C LEU A 172 3.75 -11.80 30.90
N THR A 173 3.30 -13.03 31.16
CA THR A 173 4.15 -14.22 31.09
C THR A 173 4.69 -14.43 29.68
N VAL A 174 3.82 -14.32 28.67
CA VAL A 174 4.23 -14.41 27.26
C VAL A 174 5.11 -13.25 26.87
N LEU A 175 4.83 -12.02 27.32
CA LEU A 175 5.68 -10.85 27.06
C LEU A 175 7.10 -11.04 27.60
N GLN A 176 7.23 -11.64 28.79
CA GLN A 176 8.53 -11.91 29.40
C GLN A 176 9.31 -13.02 28.68
N ARG A 177 8.61 -14.02 28.13
CA ARG A 177 9.23 -15.23 27.55
C ARG A 177 9.42 -15.15 26.03
N ALA A 178 8.48 -14.53 25.32
CA ALA A 178 8.41 -14.45 23.88
C ALA A 178 7.63 -13.19 23.43
N PRO A 179 8.17 -11.97 23.64
CA PRO A 179 7.47 -10.71 23.41
C PRO A 179 6.93 -10.56 21.98
N ASP A 180 7.71 -10.92 20.95
CA ASP A 180 7.27 -10.84 19.55
C ASP A 180 6.18 -11.85 19.19
N TYR A 181 5.94 -12.86 20.04
CA TYR A 181 4.88 -13.85 19.86
C TYR A 181 3.55 -13.41 20.47
N LEU A 182 3.56 -12.47 21.42
CA LEU A 182 2.35 -11.98 22.08
C LEU A 182 1.29 -11.44 21.09
N PRO A 183 1.62 -10.61 20.09
CA PRO A 183 0.61 -10.12 19.14
C PRO A 183 -0.03 -11.26 18.34
N ILE A 184 0.76 -12.29 18.00
CA ILE A 184 0.28 -13.47 17.27
C ILE A 184 -0.72 -14.24 18.14
N LEU A 185 -0.39 -14.47 19.41
CA LEU A 185 -1.28 -15.15 20.35
C LEU A 185 -2.60 -14.39 20.53
N ILE A 186 -2.55 -13.07 20.70
CA ILE A 186 -3.76 -12.23 20.84
C ILE A 186 -4.64 -12.33 19.59
N ASN A 187 -4.05 -12.21 18.40
CA ASN A 187 -4.81 -12.31 17.15
C ASN A 187 -5.40 -13.71 16.92
N GLN A 188 -4.69 -14.76 17.33
CA GLN A 188 -5.23 -16.13 17.30
C GLN A 188 -6.43 -16.29 18.24
N LEU A 189 -6.36 -15.76 19.46
CA LEU A 189 -7.49 -15.76 20.39
C LEU A 189 -8.67 -14.98 19.79
N PHE A 190 -8.43 -13.75 19.34
CA PHE A 190 -9.45 -12.91 18.71
C PHE A 190 -10.12 -13.61 17.53
N SER A 191 -9.37 -14.30 16.67
CA SER A 191 -9.92 -15.05 15.53
C SER A 191 -10.83 -16.20 15.98
N GLN A 192 -10.47 -16.91 17.07
CA GLN A 192 -11.31 -17.97 17.63
C GLN A 192 -12.62 -17.40 18.19
N TYR A 193 -12.56 -16.30 18.95
CA TYR A 193 -13.76 -15.62 19.44
C TYR A 193 -14.61 -15.03 18.31
N LYS A 194 -13.98 -14.53 17.23
CA LYS A 194 -14.68 -14.06 16.02
C LYS A 194 -15.49 -15.19 15.36
N SER A 195 -14.94 -16.39 15.27
CA SER A 195 -15.66 -17.54 14.71
C SER A 195 -16.89 -17.99 15.52
N GLU A 196 -17.00 -17.51 16.77
CA GLU A 196 -18.12 -17.75 17.68
C GLU A 196 -19.04 -16.52 17.82
N ASP A 197 -18.86 -15.47 17.01
CA ASP A 197 -19.56 -14.18 17.12
C ASP A 197 -19.38 -13.48 18.49
N ARG A 198 -18.21 -13.68 19.12
CA ARG A 198 -17.81 -13.13 20.43
C ARG A 198 -16.56 -12.24 20.36
N ALA A 199 -16.23 -11.74 19.16
CA ALA A 199 -15.03 -10.92 18.93
C ALA A 199 -15.01 -9.64 19.79
N ASP A 200 -16.14 -8.93 19.83
CA ASP A 200 -16.27 -7.68 20.59
C ASP A 200 -16.13 -7.91 22.10
N GLU A 201 -16.72 -8.99 22.63
CA GLU A 201 -16.59 -9.40 24.03
C GLU A 201 -15.12 -9.61 24.41
N PHE A 202 -14.37 -10.33 23.57
CA PHE A 202 -12.94 -10.54 23.82
C PHE A 202 -12.13 -9.25 23.71
N ALA A 203 -12.39 -8.41 22.70
CA ALA A 203 -11.69 -7.14 22.52
C ALA A 203 -11.91 -6.20 23.72
N GLU A 204 -13.12 -6.14 24.26
CA GLU A 204 -13.45 -5.38 25.46
C GLU A 204 -12.77 -5.97 26.70
N HIS A 205 -12.83 -7.28 26.91
CA HIS A 205 -12.17 -7.95 28.03
C HIS A 205 -10.65 -7.72 28.02
N LEU A 206 -10.00 -7.87 26.85
CA LEU A 206 -8.58 -7.60 26.66
C LEU A 206 -8.27 -6.13 26.95
N THR A 207 -9.05 -5.20 26.41
CA THR A 207 -8.86 -3.75 26.62
C THR A 207 -8.86 -3.42 28.10
N ASN A 208 -9.89 -3.86 28.83
CA ASN A 208 -10.02 -3.59 30.26
C ASN A 208 -8.84 -4.16 31.08
N GLN A 209 -8.36 -5.36 30.75
CA GLN A 209 -7.24 -6.00 31.44
C GLN A 209 -5.89 -5.33 31.10
N MET A 210 -5.68 -4.90 29.85
CA MET A 210 -4.42 -4.31 29.40
C MET A 210 -4.28 -2.85 29.85
N LEU A 211 -5.37 -2.08 29.90
CA LEU A 211 -5.32 -0.68 30.32
C LEU A 211 -4.81 -0.51 31.75
N VAL A 212 -5.21 -1.39 32.66
CA VAL A 212 -4.70 -1.40 34.05
C VAL A 212 -3.17 -1.54 34.07
N LEU A 213 -2.60 -2.36 33.19
CA LEU A 213 -1.15 -2.55 33.10
C LEU A 213 -0.45 -1.35 32.47
N ILE A 214 -1.01 -0.80 31.40
CA ILE A 214 -0.43 0.32 30.63
C ILE A 214 -0.42 1.62 31.45
N GLN A 215 -1.46 1.85 32.24
CA GLN A 215 -1.63 3.07 33.05
C GLN A 215 -0.83 3.04 34.36
N ASP A 216 -0.16 1.93 34.67
CA ASP A 216 0.71 1.80 35.83
C ASP A 216 1.90 2.77 35.71
N LYS A 217 1.99 3.71 36.66
CA LYS A 217 2.99 4.78 36.67
C LYS A 217 4.27 4.41 37.40
N ASP A 218 4.40 3.18 37.91
CA ASP A 218 5.63 2.73 38.56
C ASP A 218 6.83 2.84 37.59
N PRO A 219 7.85 3.67 37.91
CA PRO A 219 9.05 3.80 37.08
C PRO A 219 9.75 2.47 36.79
N ALA A 220 9.65 1.48 37.69
CA ALA A 220 10.24 0.16 37.50
C ALA A 220 9.55 -0.67 36.40
N LEU A 221 8.31 -0.31 36.03
CA LEU A 221 7.47 -1.05 35.08
C LEU A 221 7.36 -0.38 33.70
N ILE A 222 7.98 0.79 33.50
CA ILE A 222 7.93 1.55 32.24
C ILE A 222 8.35 0.69 31.04
N GLU A 223 9.45 -0.06 31.16
CA GLU A 223 9.97 -0.87 30.05
C GLU A 223 8.99 -2.01 29.67
N ARG A 224 8.43 -2.67 30.68
CA ARG A 224 7.38 -3.68 30.49
C ARG A 224 6.17 -3.08 29.78
N ASN A 225 5.73 -1.90 30.21
CA ASN A 225 4.56 -1.23 29.65
C ASN A 225 4.82 -0.78 28.20
N GLN A 226 6.03 -0.29 27.88
CA GLN A 226 6.42 0.05 26.51
C GLN A 226 6.46 -1.19 25.60
N GLN A 227 7.02 -2.30 26.07
CA GLN A 227 7.00 -3.57 25.33
C GLN A 227 5.57 -4.07 25.11
N LEU A 228 4.69 -3.92 26.11
CA LEU A 228 3.28 -4.27 25.99
C LEU A 228 2.56 -3.39 24.97
N ILE A 229 2.73 -2.07 25.03
CA ILE A 229 2.18 -1.12 24.05
C ILE A 229 2.66 -1.47 22.65
N HIS A 230 3.95 -1.77 22.48
CA HIS A 230 4.52 -2.17 21.19
C HIS A 230 3.94 -3.49 20.66
N ALA A 231 3.68 -4.46 21.54
CA ALA A 231 3.03 -5.70 21.14
C ALA A 231 1.55 -5.45 20.77
N LEU A 232 0.83 -4.66 21.57
CA LEU A 232 -0.56 -4.32 21.32
C LEU A 232 -0.73 -3.49 20.05
N SER A 233 0.21 -2.62 19.68
CA SER A 233 0.11 -1.83 18.44
C SER A 233 0.21 -2.67 17.15
N GLN A 234 0.46 -3.98 17.28
CA GLN A 234 0.57 -4.95 16.18
C GLN A 234 -0.60 -5.93 16.12
N VAL A 235 -1.64 -5.76 16.94
CA VAL A 235 -2.83 -6.63 16.93
C VAL A 235 -3.88 -6.16 15.92
N ASP A 236 -4.97 -6.92 15.80
CA ASP A 236 -6.08 -6.64 14.90
C ASP A 236 -6.68 -5.24 15.11
N VAL A 237 -7.08 -4.58 14.01
CA VAL A 237 -7.61 -3.21 14.00
C VAL A 237 -8.80 -3.04 14.95
N ALA A 238 -9.67 -4.05 15.09
CA ALA A 238 -10.81 -3.96 16.00
C ALA A 238 -10.36 -3.80 17.47
N ILE A 239 -9.28 -4.49 17.85
CA ILE A 239 -8.69 -4.36 19.19
C ILE A 239 -8.00 -3.01 19.34
N LEU A 240 -7.25 -2.56 18.32
CA LEU A 240 -6.61 -1.25 18.31
C LEU A 240 -7.64 -0.14 18.49
N ALA A 241 -8.76 -0.22 17.78
CA ALA A 241 -9.87 0.72 17.84
C ALA A 241 -10.46 0.79 19.25
N LYS A 242 -10.74 -0.36 19.89
CA LYS A 242 -11.25 -0.43 21.26
C LYS A 242 -10.23 0.14 22.28
N LEU A 243 -8.95 -0.20 22.14
CA LEU A 243 -7.88 0.35 22.98
C LEU A 243 -7.76 1.87 22.82
N THR A 244 -7.83 2.39 21.59
CA THR A 244 -7.79 3.83 21.33
C THR A 244 -9.02 4.55 21.86
N ALA A 245 -10.22 3.98 21.70
CA ALA A 245 -11.44 4.58 22.23
C ALA A 245 -11.40 4.68 23.77
N ALA A 246 -10.91 3.64 24.44
CA ALA A 246 -10.79 3.62 25.90
C ALA A 246 -9.56 4.40 26.43
N HIS A 247 -8.51 4.57 25.61
CA HIS A 247 -7.32 5.34 25.95
C HIS A 247 -6.77 6.09 24.72
N PRO A 248 -7.25 7.31 24.45
CA PRO A 248 -6.91 8.07 23.22
C PRO A 248 -5.41 8.23 22.95
N LEU A 249 -4.57 8.35 23.99
CA LEU A 249 -3.11 8.46 23.82
C LEU A 249 -2.48 7.19 23.22
N PHE A 250 -3.13 6.02 23.32
CA PHE A 250 -2.67 4.80 22.66
C PHE A 250 -2.56 4.99 21.14
N PHE A 251 -3.41 5.83 20.54
CA PHE A 251 -3.36 6.18 19.11
C PHE A 251 -1.98 6.68 18.67
N LEU A 252 -1.28 7.42 19.54
CA LEU A 252 0.03 8.00 19.26
C LEU A 252 1.13 6.93 19.19
N SER A 253 0.91 5.76 19.79
CA SER A 253 1.83 4.61 19.72
C SER A 253 1.66 3.76 18.46
N LEU A 254 0.61 4.01 17.69
CA LEU A 254 0.32 3.28 16.46
C LEU A 254 1.19 3.81 15.31
N ASN A 255 1.64 2.91 14.44
CA ASN A 255 2.24 3.31 13.18
C ASN A 255 1.18 3.94 12.24
N SER A 256 1.60 4.76 11.27
CA SER A 256 0.66 5.51 10.42
C SER A 256 -0.37 4.64 9.66
N PRO A 257 -0.03 3.46 9.10
CA PRO A 257 -1.03 2.53 8.59
C PRO A 257 -2.08 2.12 9.62
N SER A 258 -1.65 1.70 10.82
CA SER A 258 -2.57 1.33 11.91
C SER A 258 -3.43 2.51 12.38
N GLN A 259 -2.87 3.73 12.44
CA GLN A 259 -3.63 4.96 12.75
C GLN A 259 -4.76 5.18 11.74
N LYS A 260 -4.46 5.08 10.44
CA LYS A 260 -5.46 5.24 9.38
C LYS A 260 -6.56 4.19 9.50
N GLU A 261 -6.22 2.94 9.79
CA GLU A 261 -7.23 1.89 9.96
C GLU A 261 -8.11 2.06 11.19
N VAL A 262 -7.54 2.52 12.31
CA VAL A 262 -8.34 2.90 13.48
C VAL A 262 -9.29 4.04 13.14
N LEU A 263 -8.81 5.09 12.47
CA LEU A 263 -9.66 6.20 12.01
C LEU A 263 -10.74 5.76 11.00
N ASN A 264 -10.46 4.78 10.14
CA ASN A 264 -11.46 4.21 9.23
C ASN A 264 -12.53 3.38 9.97
N SER A 265 -12.17 2.80 11.13
CA SER A 265 -13.08 2.00 11.95
C SER A 265 -13.97 2.85 12.86
N PHE A 266 -13.55 4.08 13.17
CA PHE A 266 -14.28 5.01 14.01
C PHE A 266 -15.44 5.66 13.26
N SER A 267 -16.52 5.92 14.00
CA SER A 267 -17.57 6.84 13.57
C SER A 267 -17.06 8.29 13.49
N PRO A 268 -17.77 9.19 12.78
CA PRO A 268 -17.44 10.62 12.79
C PRO A 268 -17.50 11.25 14.19
N ALA A 269 -18.28 10.68 15.12
CA ALA A 269 -18.33 11.15 16.51
C ALA A 269 -17.06 10.74 17.27
N GLU A 270 -16.67 9.47 17.19
CA GLU A 270 -15.46 8.95 17.83
C GLU A 270 -14.19 9.61 17.30
N THR A 271 -14.11 9.86 15.98
CA THR A 271 -12.98 10.59 15.37
C THR A 271 -12.88 12.02 15.93
N ARG A 272 -14.02 12.73 16.06
CA ARG A 272 -14.04 14.09 16.64
C ARG A 272 -13.67 14.09 18.12
N GLU A 273 -14.09 13.07 18.87
CA GLU A 273 -13.72 12.93 20.27
C GLU A 273 -12.21 12.67 20.46
N LEU A 274 -11.64 11.78 19.64
CA LEU A 274 -10.21 11.53 19.59
C LEU A 274 -9.45 12.82 19.24
N GLU A 275 -9.87 13.54 18.20
CA GLU A 275 -9.27 14.81 17.80
C GLU A 275 -9.34 15.86 18.91
N ARG A 276 -10.50 16.03 19.53
CA ARG A 276 -10.68 16.96 20.66
C ARG A 276 -9.71 16.64 21.78
N TYR A 277 -9.62 15.37 22.17
CA TYR A 277 -8.70 14.93 23.23
C TYR A 277 -7.24 15.19 22.86
N LEU A 278 -6.82 14.83 21.65
CA LEU A 278 -5.43 15.03 21.19
C LEU A 278 -5.08 16.51 21.08
N ASN A 279 -6.02 17.35 20.65
CA ASN A 279 -5.85 18.80 20.60
C ASN A 279 -5.77 19.43 22.00
N GLU A 280 -6.61 18.98 22.96
CA GLU A 280 -6.52 19.39 24.36
C GLU A 280 -5.15 19.01 24.95
N TYR A 281 -4.69 17.78 24.70
CA TYR A 281 -3.37 17.30 25.13
C TYR A 281 -2.22 18.15 24.56
N LEU A 282 -2.33 18.61 23.31
CA LEU A 282 -1.31 19.46 22.67
C LEU A 282 -1.43 20.95 22.98
N ARG A 283 -2.60 21.43 23.42
CA ARG A 283 -2.83 22.86 23.71
C ARG A 283 -1.92 23.36 24.84
N GLU A 284 -1.57 22.48 25.76
CA GLU A 284 -0.66 22.76 26.87
C GLU A 284 0.82 22.65 26.45
N ASP A 285 1.11 22.27 25.21
CA ASP A 285 2.48 22.12 24.72
C ASP A 285 3.05 23.47 24.19
N PRO A 286 4.14 24.00 24.80
CA PRO A 286 4.68 25.32 24.45
C PRO A 286 5.14 25.43 22.99
N VAL A 287 5.54 24.31 22.38
CA VAL A 287 6.01 24.29 20.98
C VAL A 287 4.84 24.52 20.03
N VAL A 288 3.69 23.87 20.28
CA VAL A 288 2.48 24.01 19.46
C VAL A 288 1.92 25.42 19.57
N ALA A 289 1.90 25.98 20.79
CA ALA A 289 1.47 27.36 21.02
C ALA A 289 2.31 28.39 20.25
N THR A 290 3.59 28.09 20.01
CA THR A 290 4.53 29.00 19.35
C THR A 290 4.54 28.86 17.83
N HIS A 291 4.48 27.63 17.29
CA HIS A 291 4.82 27.37 15.87
C HIS A 291 3.67 26.88 14.98
N GLN A 292 2.49 26.62 15.55
CA GLN A 292 1.39 25.88 14.89
C GLN A 292 1.77 24.43 14.55
N LEU A 293 0.79 23.52 14.66
CA LEU A 293 1.01 22.08 14.46
C LEU A 293 1.40 21.73 13.02
N SER A 294 0.86 22.44 12.03
CA SER A 294 1.17 22.25 10.62
C SER A 294 2.66 22.50 10.33
N SER A 295 3.21 23.62 10.82
CA SER A 295 4.63 23.96 10.68
C SER A 295 5.55 22.92 11.34
N ILE A 296 5.16 22.43 12.53
CA ILE A 296 5.90 21.38 13.25
C ILE A 296 5.87 20.07 12.45
N SER A 297 4.70 19.68 11.93
CA SER A 297 4.57 18.48 11.11
C SER A 297 5.40 18.56 9.84
N ASP A 298 5.37 19.70 9.15
CA ASP A 298 6.12 19.90 7.92
C ASP A 298 7.62 20.00 8.19
N PHE A 299 8.04 20.48 9.37
CA PHE A 299 9.42 20.36 9.83
C PHE A 299 9.81 18.91 10.06
N LEU A 300 9.00 18.14 10.79
CA LEU A 300 9.26 16.73 11.12
C LEU A 300 9.16 15.77 9.92
N ALA A 301 8.58 16.22 8.81
CA ALA A 301 8.51 15.48 7.54
C ALA A 301 9.67 15.79 6.57
N LYS A 302 10.46 16.85 6.82
CA LYS A 302 11.67 17.17 6.05
C LYS A 302 12.83 16.34 6.59
N GLU A 303 13.05 15.16 6.02
CA GLU A 303 14.17 14.27 6.33
C GLU A 303 15.46 14.73 5.60
N GLY A 304 16.25 15.66 6.16
CA GLY A 304 17.58 15.99 5.61
C GLY A 304 18.12 17.41 5.89
N GLU A 305 19.33 17.69 5.37
CA GLU A 305 20.18 18.88 5.65
C GLU A 305 19.54 20.26 5.41
N ALA A 306 18.35 20.34 4.80
CA ALA A 306 17.60 21.59 4.64
C ALA A 306 17.00 22.15 5.95
N ALA A 307 17.06 21.41 7.07
CA ALA A 307 16.61 21.86 8.39
C ALA A 307 17.45 23.01 9.00
N GLN A 308 18.59 23.38 8.40
CA GLN A 308 19.42 24.51 8.88
C GLN A 308 18.73 25.88 8.79
N SER A 309 17.58 25.99 8.12
CA SER A 309 16.87 27.26 7.90
C SER A 309 15.58 27.47 8.73
N SER A 310 15.30 26.64 9.74
CA SER A 310 14.25 26.93 10.75
C SER A 310 14.76 26.70 12.17
N SER A 311 15.73 27.53 12.59
CA SER A 311 16.41 27.36 13.88
C SER A 311 15.46 27.36 15.09
N MET A 312 14.34 28.08 15.03
CA MET A 312 13.42 28.20 16.16
C MET A 312 12.60 26.94 16.45
N ILE A 313 12.08 26.22 15.44
CA ILE A 313 11.30 24.98 15.66
C ILE A 313 12.21 23.88 16.20
N LEU A 314 13.41 23.73 15.62
CA LEU A 314 14.42 22.77 16.07
C LEU A 314 14.77 23.01 17.55
N ILE A 315 15.09 24.26 17.92
CA ILE A 315 15.40 24.62 19.31
C ILE A 315 14.21 24.31 20.22
N SER A 316 12.99 24.74 19.88
CA SER A 316 11.81 24.49 20.70
C SER A 316 11.52 23.00 20.90
N LEU A 317 11.61 22.19 19.84
CA LEU A 317 11.43 20.74 19.93
C LEU A 317 12.54 20.07 20.75
N ARG A 318 13.79 20.48 20.55
CA ARG A 318 14.94 19.96 21.30
C ARG A 318 14.79 20.18 22.79
N GLU A 319 14.51 21.42 23.19
CA GLU A 319 14.31 21.77 24.61
C GLU A 319 13.10 21.03 25.18
N ARG A 320 12.00 20.91 24.42
CA ARG A 320 10.81 20.20 24.88
C ARG A 320 11.04 18.70 25.06
N VAL A 321 11.70 18.04 24.11
CA VAL A 321 12.06 16.62 24.23
C VAL A 321 12.99 16.42 25.42
N LYS A 322 13.97 17.29 25.60
CA LYS A 322 14.90 17.25 26.74
C LYS A 322 14.17 17.42 28.08
N GLU A 323 13.25 18.38 28.18
CA GLU A 323 12.38 18.59 29.34
C GLU A 323 11.55 17.35 29.67
N ARG A 324 10.91 16.73 28.65
CA ARG A 324 10.09 15.52 28.84
C ARG A 324 10.90 14.28 29.21
N LEU A 325 12.12 14.17 28.71
CA LEU A 325 13.03 13.10 29.09
C LEU A 325 13.50 13.26 30.54
N GLY A 326 13.77 14.50 30.98
CA GLY A 326 14.22 14.81 32.34
C GLY A 326 15.41 13.94 32.79
N GLU A 327 15.43 13.54 34.06
CA GLU A 327 16.46 12.65 34.62
C GLU A 327 16.51 11.26 33.97
N ARG A 328 15.47 10.85 33.22
CA ARG A 328 15.46 9.56 32.54
C ARG A 328 16.47 9.51 31.39
N ALA A 329 16.80 10.65 30.79
CA ALA A 329 17.77 10.72 29.70
C ALA A 329 19.13 10.13 30.10
N GLU A 330 19.59 10.47 31.31
CA GLU A 330 20.84 9.98 31.89
C GLU A 330 20.82 8.46 32.08
N LEU A 331 19.71 7.92 32.60
CA LEU A 331 19.52 6.47 32.75
C LEU A 331 19.61 5.73 31.40
N PHE A 332 19.14 6.33 30.30
CA PHE A 332 19.21 5.71 28.97
C PHE A 332 20.62 5.73 28.39
N ILE A 333 21.36 6.81 28.62
CA ILE A 333 22.78 6.87 28.25
C ILE A 333 23.57 5.84 29.05
N HIS A 334 23.35 5.74 30.36
CA HIS A 334 23.98 4.72 31.20
C HIS A 334 23.74 3.30 30.71
N ARG A 335 22.51 2.98 30.29
CA ARG A 335 22.19 1.68 29.69
C ARG A 335 22.88 1.45 28.36
N GLU A 336 22.99 2.48 27.51
CA GLU A 336 23.73 2.39 26.24
C GLU A 336 25.22 2.14 26.49
N GLN A 337 25.81 2.84 27.45
CA GLN A 337 27.18 2.63 27.91
C GLN A 337 27.38 1.22 28.45
N ALA A 338 26.47 0.73 29.32
CA ALA A 338 26.50 -0.62 29.86
C ALA A 338 26.46 -1.68 28.75
N THR A 339 25.60 -1.51 27.75
CA THR A 339 25.49 -2.43 26.61
C THR A 339 26.78 -2.46 25.79
N LYS A 340 27.35 -1.29 25.46
CA LYS A 340 28.64 -1.17 24.76
C LYS A 340 29.76 -1.83 25.56
N ALA A 341 29.78 -1.64 26.88
CA ALA A 341 30.75 -2.23 27.79
C ALA A 341 30.63 -3.76 27.86
N LEU A 342 29.42 -4.29 28.00
CA LEU A 342 29.16 -5.74 28.01
C LEU A 342 29.60 -6.39 26.69
N ASN A 343 29.29 -5.78 25.55
CA ASN A 343 29.73 -6.28 24.25
C ASN A 343 31.27 -6.29 24.11
N ALA A 344 31.94 -5.28 24.64
CA ALA A 344 33.41 -5.23 24.66
C ALA A 344 34.00 -6.33 25.56
N ILE A 345 33.40 -6.57 26.74
CA ILE A 345 33.78 -7.64 27.65
C ILE A 345 33.54 -9.01 27.02
N GLU A 346 32.36 -9.26 26.44
CA GLU A 346 32.03 -10.52 25.76
C GLU A 346 32.99 -10.80 24.60
N SER A 347 33.26 -9.78 23.77
CA SER A 347 34.23 -9.89 22.67
C SER A 347 35.62 -10.25 23.18
N TYR A 348 36.03 -9.72 24.33
CA TYR A 348 37.30 -10.05 24.97
C TYR A 348 37.31 -11.49 25.51
N LEU A 349 36.26 -11.92 26.20
CA LEU A 349 36.12 -13.26 26.76
C LEU A 349 36.08 -14.35 25.68
N LEU A 350 35.49 -14.07 24.51
CA LEU A 350 35.50 -14.96 23.35
C LEU A 350 36.91 -15.26 22.82
N LEU A 351 37.90 -14.41 23.12
CA LEU A 351 39.29 -14.62 22.74
C LEU A 351 40.05 -15.55 23.71
N ASN A 352 39.32 -16.23 24.60
CA ASN A 352 39.81 -17.13 25.63
C ASN A 352 41.03 -16.54 26.38
N PRO A 353 40.85 -15.48 27.18
CA PRO A 353 41.86 -15.05 28.12
C PRO A 353 42.22 -16.16 29.12
N ASN A 354 43.23 -15.90 29.97
CA ASN A 354 43.54 -16.88 31.02
C ASN A 354 42.48 -16.81 32.14
N ALA A 355 42.33 -17.89 32.90
CA ALA A 355 41.27 -18.05 33.91
C ALA A 355 41.17 -16.86 34.89
N TYR A 356 42.30 -16.26 35.25
CA TYR A 356 42.34 -15.11 36.15
C TYR A 356 41.74 -13.84 35.52
N LYS A 357 42.03 -13.57 34.24
CA LYS A 357 41.46 -12.42 33.51
C LYS A 357 39.98 -12.65 33.20
N ASP A 358 39.62 -13.88 32.87
CA ASP A 358 38.23 -14.29 32.63
C ASP A 358 37.36 -13.98 33.84
N GLU A 359 37.79 -14.42 35.03
CA GLU A 359 37.06 -14.20 36.28
C GLU A 359 36.82 -12.70 36.56
N ILE A 360 37.87 -11.86 36.47
CA ILE A 360 37.75 -10.43 36.73
C ILE A 360 36.78 -9.74 35.77
N PHE A 361 36.91 -9.98 34.46
CA PHE A 361 36.03 -9.32 33.48
C PHE A 361 34.63 -9.92 33.45
N TYR A 362 34.47 -11.20 33.80
CA TYR A 362 33.16 -11.83 33.98
C TYR A 362 32.41 -11.21 35.17
N GLU A 363 33.07 -11.07 36.33
CA GLU A 363 32.47 -10.44 37.52
C GLU A 363 32.15 -8.96 37.28
N LEU A 364 33.04 -8.22 36.62
CA LEU A 364 32.75 -6.83 36.20
C LEU A 364 31.54 -6.80 35.24
N GLY A 365 31.46 -7.73 34.30
CA GLY A 365 30.30 -7.88 33.41
C GLY A 365 29.01 -8.17 34.17
N LEU A 366 29.04 -9.05 35.18
CA LEU A 366 27.89 -9.32 36.06
C LEU A 366 27.48 -8.07 36.84
N GLU A 367 28.44 -7.30 37.34
CA GLU A 367 28.15 -6.08 38.08
C GLU A 367 27.53 -5.00 37.20
N ILE A 368 28.08 -4.76 36.00
CA ILE A 368 27.51 -3.85 34.99
C ILE A 368 26.08 -4.28 34.66
N LYS A 369 25.85 -5.57 34.45
CA LYS A 369 24.52 -6.12 34.17
C LYS A 369 23.55 -5.93 35.33
N ARG A 370 24.00 -6.09 36.58
CA ARG A 370 23.19 -5.92 37.79
C ARG A 370 22.82 -4.46 38.03
N LYS A 371 23.76 -3.54 37.82
CA LYS A 371 23.58 -2.10 38.06
C LYS A 371 22.95 -1.38 36.86
N GLY A 372 23.02 -1.97 35.66
CA GLY A 372 22.50 -1.38 34.43
C GLY A 372 23.31 -0.18 33.92
N GLN A 373 24.52 0.02 34.44
CA GLN A 373 25.40 1.14 34.14
C GLN A 373 26.87 0.74 34.29
N ILE A 374 27.75 1.57 33.75
CA ILE A 374 29.20 1.47 33.93
C ILE A 374 29.72 2.83 34.41
N THR A 375 30.45 2.84 35.52
CA THR A 375 31.07 4.05 36.07
C THR A 375 32.57 3.88 36.22
N VAL A 376 33.30 5.00 36.28
CA VAL A 376 34.75 4.98 36.56
C VAL A 376 35.03 4.30 37.91
N GLU A 377 34.17 4.52 38.91
CA GLU A 377 34.28 3.87 40.22
C GLU A 377 34.20 2.35 40.14
N MET A 378 33.30 1.80 39.32
CA MET A 378 33.22 0.33 39.11
C MET A 378 34.50 -0.21 38.49
N LEU A 379 35.07 0.51 37.52
CA LEU A 379 36.35 0.15 36.91
C LEU A 379 37.50 0.21 37.92
N GLU A 380 37.54 1.24 38.76
CA GLU A 380 38.52 1.33 39.84
C GLU A 380 38.36 0.22 40.87
N ASN A 381 37.13 -0.13 41.24
CA ASN A 381 36.85 -1.20 42.19
C ASN A 381 37.30 -2.56 41.64
N ALA A 382 37.05 -2.83 40.35
CA ALA A 382 37.58 -4.01 39.67
C ALA A 382 39.12 -4.01 39.64
N LEU A 383 39.75 -2.86 39.39
CA LEU A 383 41.21 -2.71 39.41
C LEU A 383 41.83 -2.87 40.81
N LYS A 384 41.14 -2.41 41.86
CA LYS A 384 41.55 -2.54 43.27
C LYS A 384 41.41 -3.98 43.76
N ALA A 385 40.36 -4.69 43.32
CA ALA A 385 40.14 -6.08 43.66
C ALA A 385 41.09 -7.05 42.92
N ALA A 386 41.67 -6.62 41.79
CA ALA A 386 42.57 -7.45 41.00
C ALA A 386 44.06 -7.31 41.37
N ASP A 387 44.78 -8.43 41.40
CA ASP A 387 46.24 -8.49 41.19
C ASP A 387 46.60 -7.95 39.79
N ARG A 388 47.00 -6.67 39.77
CA ARG A 388 47.30 -5.90 38.54
C ARG A 388 48.46 -6.49 37.74
N HIS A 389 49.44 -7.09 38.40
CA HIS A 389 50.57 -7.73 37.72
C HIS A 389 50.09 -8.92 36.89
N LYS A 390 49.14 -9.71 37.40
CA LYS A 390 48.52 -10.82 36.67
C LYS A 390 47.51 -10.34 35.61
N LEU A 391 46.69 -9.34 35.93
CA LEU A 391 45.67 -8.79 35.02
C LEU A 391 46.30 -8.26 33.73
N PHE A 392 47.38 -7.47 33.85
CA PHE A 392 48.05 -6.83 32.72
C PHE A 392 49.27 -7.60 32.19
N ALA A 393 49.57 -8.79 32.71
CA ALA A 393 50.68 -9.62 32.25
C ALA A 393 50.63 -9.83 30.72
N LYS A 394 51.68 -9.39 30.01
CA LYS A 394 51.97 -9.67 28.60
C LYS A 394 53.46 -9.44 28.34
N TRP A 395 54.07 -10.29 27.50
CA TRP A 395 55.50 -10.22 27.18
C TRP A 395 55.90 -8.88 26.53
N SER A 396 55.04 -8.31 25.69
CA SER A 396 55.29 -7.00 25.03
C SER A 396 55.12 -5.78 25.96
N GLY A 397 55.00 -5.98 27.27
CA GLY A 397 54.75 -4.93 28.26
C GLY A 397 53.26 -4.81 28.66
N PRO A 398 52.99 -4.38 29.91
CA PRO A 398 51.64 -4.38 30.49
C PRO A 398 50.68 -3.38 29.83
N THR A 399 51.18 -2.24 29.34
CA THR A 399 50.40 -1.23 28.59
C THR A 399 49.89 -1.75 27.25
N ARG A 400 50.54 -2.77 26.67
CA ARG A 400 50.13 -3.40 25.40
C ARG A 400 49.24 -4.63 25.62
N SER A 401 48.84 -4.93 26.86
CA SER A 401 47.99 -6.08 27.15
C SER A 401 46.57 -5.86 26.62
N ARG A 402 45.92 -6.95 26.16
CA ARG A 402 44.50 -6.89 25.72
C ARG A 402 43.59 -6.44 26.87
N ALA A 403 43.95 -6.76 28.12
CA ALA A 403 43.23 -6.31 29.31
C ALA A 403 43.37 -4.80 29.52
N ALA A 404 44.56 -4.22 29.31
CA ALA A 404 44.76 -2.77 29.37
C ALA A 404 43.98 -2.05 28.26
N GLN A 405 43.95 -2.62 27.05
CA GLN A 405 43.14 -2.09 25.93
C GLN A 405 41.64 -2.13 26.26
N LEU A 406 41.13 -3.25 26.78
CA LEU A 406 39.75 -3.35 27.22
C LEU A 406 39.43 -2.34 28.32
N MET A 407 40.29 -2.20 29.35
CA MET A 407 40.07 -1.21 30.41
C MET A 407 40.07 0.23 29.89
N THR A 408 40.95 0.57 28.94
CA THR A 408 40.93 1.87 28.27
C THR A 408 39.63 2.07 27.49
N GLN A 409 39.16 1.06 26.75
CA GLN A 409 37.89 1.12 26.04
C GLN A 409 36.70 1.29 27.01
N LEU A 410 36.68 0.55 28.12
CA LEU A 410 35.66 0.63 29.14
C LEU A 410 35.67 2.01 29.84
N PHE A 411 36.84 2.59 30.08
CA PHE A 411 36.96 3.95 30.60
C PHE A 411 36.37 4.97 29.63
N THR A 412 36.73 4.91 28.34
CA THR A 412 36.16 5.78 27.30
C THR A 412 34.64 5.64 27.20
N ILE A 413 34.12 4.41 27.34
CA ILE A 413 32.67 4.18 27.39
C ILE A 413 32.07 4.84 28.62
N ALA A 414 32.63 4.63 29.81
CA ALA A 414 32.14 5.16 31.09
C ALA A 414 32.17 6.69 31.18
N THR A 415 33.00 7.35 30.37
CA THR A 415 33.24 8.80 30.39
C THR A 415 32.72 9.53 29.15
N LEU A 416 31.92 8.85 28.32
CA LEU A 416 31.32 9.40 27.09
C LEU A 416 32.35 9.97 26.12
N GLY A 417 33.45 9.24 25.90
CA GLY A 417 34.41 9.55 24.84
C GLY A 417 35.76 10.09 25.32
N GLU A 418 36.00 10.23 26.63
CA GLU A 418 37.34 10.61 27.10
C GLU A 418 38.36 9.52 26.83
N VAL A 419 39.50 9.94 26.30
CA VAL A 419 40.60 9.03 25.96
C VAL A 419 41.56 8.99 27.12
N LEU A 420 41.83 7.79 27.63
CA LEU A 420 42.84 7.59 28.66
C LEU A 420 44.22 7.91 28.08
N LEU A 421 44.87 8.98 28.55
CA LEU A 421 46.20 9.37 28.08
C LEU A 421 47.25 8.30 28.45
N PRO A 422 48.38 8.21 27.73
CA PRO A 422 49.41 7.20 28.02
C PRO A 422 49.91 7.22 29.47
N GLN A 423 49.97 8.40 30.08
CA GLN A 423 50.38 8.62 31.47
C GLN A 423 49.35 8.07 32.46
N ASP A 424 48.06 8.27 32.19
CA ASP A 424 46.97 7.73 33.01
C ASP A 424 46.80 6.24 32.81
N GLN A 425 47.10 5.71 31.62
CA GLN A 425 47.17 4.28 31.38
C GLN A 425 48.28 3.63 32.20
N GLN A 426 49.45 4.26 32.30
CA GLN A 426 50.52 3.81 33.20
C GLN A 426 50.07 3.88 34.66
N ARG A 427 49.38 4.96 35.07
CA ARG A 427 48.85 5.11 36.42
C ARG A 427 47.81 4.03 36.75
N MET A 428 46.87 3.75 35.86
CA MET A 428 45.89 2.66 35.98
C MET A 428 46.58 1.31 36.21
N ILE A 429 47.65 1.02 35.49
CA ILE A 429 48.39 -0.25 35.60
C ILE A 429 49.16 -0.33 36.92
N LEU A 430 49.82 0.76 37.34
CA LEU A 430 50.69 0.78 38.51
C LEU A 430 49.91 0.91 39.82
N THR A 431 48.95 1.85 39.87
CA THR A 431 48.24 2.22 41.09
C THR A 431 46.79 1.74 41.12
N GLY A 432 46.23 1.31 39.99
CA GLY A 432 44.80 0.96 39.90
C GLY A 432 43.86 2.16 39.93
N SER A 433 44.40 3.38 39.75
CA SER A 433 43.63 4.63 39.78
C SER A 433 43.32 5.09 38.37
N LEU A 434 42.11 5.59 38.16
CA LEU A 434 41.68 6.21 36.92
C LEU A 434 41.55 7.73 37.11
N PRO A 435 41.70 8.55 36.05
CA PRO A 435 41.57 9.99 36.19
C PRO A 435 40.11 10.37 36.52
N HIS A 436 39.95 11.38 37.36
CA HIS A 436 38.65 11.98 37.66
C HIS A 436 38.20 12.87 36.49
N VAL A 437 36.90 12.94 36.23
CA VAL A 437 36.32 13.70 35.12
C VAL A 437 35.32 14.70 35.69
N ASP A 438 35.75 15.94 35.91
CA ASP A 438 34.96 17.00 36.56
C ASP A 438 33.73 17.45 35.74
N THR A 439 33.66 17.12 34.45
CA THR A 439 32.64 17.58 33.50
C THR A 439 31.63 16.51 33.08
N LEU A 440 31.49 15.43 33.86
CA LEU A 440 30.67 14.28 33.45
C LEU A 440 29.19 14.68 33.23
N ALA A 441 28.63 15.53 34.10
CA ALA A 441 27.25 16.02 33.99
C ALA A 441 27.02 16.86 32.71
N ASP A 442 27.90 17.80 32.40
CA ASP A 442 27.85 18.59 31.16
C ASP A 442 27.98 17.70 29.92
N LYS A 443 28.76 16.61 30.01
CA LYS A 443 28.87 15.64 28.91
C LYS A 443 27.64 14.79 28.72
N PHE A 444 26.96 14.39 29.80
CA PHE A 444 25.65 13.75 29.68
C PHE A 444 24.66 14.69 28.99
N ASP A 445 24.60 15.95 29.44
CA ASP A 445 23.70 16.94 28.87
C ASP A 445 23.97 17.20 27.38
N ASN A 446 25.25 17.33 27.00
CA ASN A 446 25.66 17.47 25.60
C ASN A 446 25.35 16.22 24.79
N ALA A 447 25.60 15.02 25.31
CA ALA A 447 25.30 13.77 24.61
C ALA A 447 23.80 13.55 24.39
N VAL A 448 22.95 13.93 25.37
CA VAL A 448 21.49 13.95 25.20
C VAL A 448 21.10 14.92 24.09
N THR A 449 21.63 16.16 24.15
CA THR A 449 21.32 17.24 23.22
C THR A 449 21.72 16.86 21.78
N GLU A 450 22.96 16.38 21.58
CA GLU A 450 23.46 15.92 20.29
C GLU A 450 22.63 14.76 19.74
N ARG A 451 22.19 13.83 20.59
CA ARG A 451 21.34 12.72 20.17
C ARG A 451 19.95 13.19 19.74
N ILE A 452 19.33 14.12 20.48
CA ILE A 452 18.04 14.72 20.11
C ILE A 452 18.16 15.41 18.76
N GLU A 453 19.18 16.26 18.58
CA GLU A 453 19.41 16.95 17.30
C GLU A 453 19.68 15.98 16.15
N THR A 454 20.49 14.95 16.39
CA THR A 454 20.77 13.91 15.40
C THR A 454 19.49 13.21 14.96
N VAL A 455 18.59 12.87 15.90
CA VAL A 455 17.30 12.23 15.57
C VAL A 455 16.34 13.21 14.87
N LEU A 456 16.33 14.48 15.26
CA LEU A 456 15.51 15.52 14.61
C LEU A 456 15.95 15.78 13.17
N VAL A 457 17.25 15.73 12.89
CA VAL A 457 17.83 15.98 11.55
C VAL A 457 17.89 14.71 10.70
N LYS A 458 18.12 13.55 11.34
CA LYS A 458 18.23 12.22 10.71
C LYS A 458 17.33 11.22 11.45
N PRO A 459 16.00 11.27 11.24
CA PRO A 459 15.05 10.40 11.93
C PRO A 459 15.36 8.90 11.78
N GLU A 460 16.03 8.49 10.70
CA GLU A 460 16.46 7.12 10.48
C GLU A 460 17.41 6.58 11.57
N THR A 461 18.10 7.47 12.28
CA THR A 461 19.02 7.11 13.37
C THR A 461 18.31 6.84 14.70
N ALA A 462 17.00 7.15 14.81
CA ALA A 462 16.23 6.94 16.03
C ALA A 462 16.28 5.48 16.52
N GLN A 463 16.21 4.54 15.58
CA GLN A 463 16.20 3.10 15.85
C GLN A 463 17.56 2.55 16.29
N GLU A 464 18.64 3.32 16.14
CA GLU A 464 20.01 2.88 16.49
C GLU A 464 20.27 2.89 18.00
N SER A 465 19.40 3.48 18.81
CA SER A 465 19.54 3.50 20.26
C SER A 465 18.21 3.51 21.00
N TRP A 466 18.29 3.23 22.31
CA TRP A 466 17.12 3.30 23.18
C TRP A 466 16.65 4.75 23.36
N LEU A 467 17.58 5.69 23.60
CA LEU A 467 17.27 7.12 23.69
C LEU A 467 16.65 7.65 22.39
N GLY A 468 17.19 7.26 21.22
CA GLY A 468 16.63 7.62 19.92
C GLY A 468 15.18 7.17 19.72
N ARG A 469 14.83 5.96 20.17
CA ARG A 469 13.45 5.44 20.11
C ARG A 469 12.48 6.22 21.00
N ILE A 470 12.93 6.67 22.17
CA ILE A 470 12.08 7.54 23.02
C ILE A 470 11.94 8.92 22.40
N ILE A 471 13.00 9.50 21.85
CA ILE A 471 12.91 10.77 21.12
C ILE A 471 11.90 10.65 19.99
N GLU A 472 11.97 9.59 19.18
CA GLU A 472 11.00 9.33 18.13
C GLU A 472 9.58 9.17 18.67
N SER A 473 9.40 8.47 19.80
CA SER A 473 8.11 8.37 20.48
C SER A 473 7.56 9.74 20.89
N GLU A 474 8.38 10.63 21.43
CA GLU A 474 7.95 11.99 21.79
C GLU A 474 7.59 12.82 20.55
N LEU A 475 8.36 12.68 19.47
CA LEU A 475 8.10 13.38 18.21
C LEU A 475 6.90 12.81 17.44
N SER A 476 6.60 11.53 17.64
CA SER A 476 5.48 10.84 17.01
C SER A 476 4.13 11.46 17.38
N VAL A 477 4.04 12.09 18.56
CA VAL A 477 2.84 12.81 19.01
C VAL A 477 2.46 13.89 18.00
N TYR A 478 3.40 14.78 17.67
CA TYR A 478 3.15 15.89 16.74
C TYR A 478 2.84 15.38 15.33
N LYS A 479 3.55 14.34 14.86
CA LYS A 479 3.28 13.69 13.57
C LYS A 479 1.87 13.11 13.54
N SER A 480 1.46 12.42 14.61
CA SER A 480 0.17 11.75 14.70
C SER A 480 -1.00 12.72 14.67
N VAL A 481 -0.95 13.81 15.46
CA VAL A 481 -2.05 14.79 15.45
C VAL A 481 -2.14 15.51 14.11
N ALA A 482 -1.01 15.86 13.49
CA ALA A 482 -1.02 16.42 12.16
C ALA A 482 -1.54 15.45 11.10
N ASN A 483 -1.25 14.15 11.24
CA ASN A 483 -1.80 13.11 10.38
C ASN A 483 -3.32 12.99 10.54
N VAL A 484 -3.86 13.11 11.76
CA VAL A 484 -5.31 13.15 12.00
C VAL A 484 -5.93 14.36 11.31
N ALA A 485 -5.36 15.56 11.48
CA ALA A 485 -5.85 16.77 10.83
C ALA A 485 -5.81 16.65 9.29
N LYS A 486 -4.70 16.16 8.72
CA LYS A 486 -4.56 15.91 7.28
C LYS A 486 -5.54 14.82 6.80
N TYR A 487 -5.79 13.79 7.60
CA TYR A 487 -6.78 12.75 7.29
C TYR A 487 -8.20 13.32 7.26
N ASN A 488 -8.57 14.13 8.25
CA ASN A 488 -9.87 14.82 8.28
C ASN A 488 -10.03 15.79 7.11
N LEU A 489 -8.98 16.53 6.75
CA LEU A 489 -8.98 17.37 5.55
C LEU A 489 -9.24 16.53 4.29
N GLY A 490 -8.54 15.40 4.14
CA GLY A 490 -8.78 14.45 3.06
C GLY A 490 -10.21 13.90 3.04
N LYS A 491 -10.79 13.59 4.20
CA LYS A 491 -12.20 13.18 4.34
C LYS A 491 -13.18 14.27 3.95
N ASN A 492 -12.89 15.52 4.31
CA ASN A 492 -13.71 16.66 3.93
C ASN A 492 -13.66 16.88 2.41
N HIS A 493 -12.48 16.74 1.77
CA HIS A 493 -12.37 16.77 0.30
C HIS A 493 -13.25 15.70 -0.36
N GLN A 494 -13.22 14.46 0.15
CA GLN A 494 -14.08 13.38 -0.37
C GLN A 494 -15.57 13.64 -0.15
N ARG A 495 -15.94 14.18 1.00
CA ARG A 495 -17.33 14.56 1.30
C ARG A 495 -17.80 15.68 0.37
N ALA A 496 -16.98 16.71 0.17
CA ALA A 496 -17.28 17.80 -0.76
C ALA A 496 -17.48 17.28 -2.19
N GLU A 497 -16.64 16.35 -2.63
CA GLU A 497 -16.78 15.66 -3.92
C GLU A 497 -18.09 14.87 -4.02
N ALA A 498 -18.49 14.14 -2.97
CA ALA A 498 -19.76 13.41 -2.95
C ALA A 498 -20.98 14.35 -3.02
N ILE A 499 -20.95 15.46 -2.28
CA ILE A 499 -22.00 16.51 -2.30
C ILE A 499 -22.08 17.12 -3.70
N TYR A 500 -20.95 17.46 -4.31
CA TYR A 500 -20.89 18.01 -5.65
C TYR A 500 -21.49 17.07 -6.70
N GLN A 501 -21.10 15.79 -6.67
CA GLN A 501 -21.66 14.78 -7.57
C GLN A 501 -23.17 14.59 -7.35
N GLN A 502 -23.63 14.54 -6.10
CA GLN A 502 -25.06 14.47 -5.77
C GLN A 502 -25.82 15.65 -6.38
N PHE A 503 -25.30 16.87 -6.23
CA PHE A 503 -25.91 18.07 -6.77
C PHE A 503 -26.04 18.01 -8.29
N LEU A 504 -24.97 17.63 -8.99
CA LEU A 504 -24.97 17.46 -10.45
C LEU A 504 -26.01 16.43 -10.91
N ILE A 505 -26.14 15.30 -10.21
CA ILE A 505 -27.13 14.26 -10.52
C ILE A 505 -28.54 14.81 -10.35
N THR A 506 -28.84 15.39 -9.19
CA THR A 506 -30.18 15.93 -8.87
C THR A 506 -30.58 17.01 -9.89
N LYS A 507 -29.68 17.96 -10.17
CA LYS A 507 -29.92 19.03 -11.13
C LYS A 507 -30.08 18.48 -12.56
N GLY A 508 -29.22 17.54 -12.97
CA GLY A 508 -29.29 16.91 -14.29
C GLY A 508 -30.61 16.17 -14.53
N ILE A 509 -31.06 15.38 -13.56
CA ILE A 509 -32.38 14.70 -13.62
C ILE A 509 -33.52 15.72 -13.70
N ALA A 510 -33.50 16.78 -12.89
CA ALA A 510 -34.54 17.81 -12.91
C ALA A 510 -34.62 18.57 -14.24
N ILE A 511 -33.48 18.81 -14.91
CA ILE A 511 -33.46 19.41 -16.25
C ILE A 511 -34.02 18.41 -17.27
N ALA A 512 -33.57 17.15 -17.22
CA ALA A 512 -34.01 16.07 -18.11
C ALA A 512 -35.53 15.82 -18.04
N GLU A 513 -36.14 15.84 -16.86
CA GLU A 513 -37.57 15.62 -16.68
C GLU A 513 -38.42 16.68 -17.42
N LYS A 514 -37.94 17.93 -17.44
CA LYS A 514 -38.56 19.06 -18.13
C LYS A 514 -38.39 19.02 -19.65
N GLN A 515 -37.44 18.23 -20.16
CA GLN A 515 -37.24 18.08 -21.60
C GLN A 515 -38.37 17.27 -22.23
N THR A 516 -38.90 17.79 -23.33
CA THR A 516 -39.88 17.10 -24.18
C THR A 516 -39.26 15.91 -24.90
N GLN A 517 -38.00 16.05 -25.33
CA GLN A 517 -37.20 14.99 -25.96
C GLN A 517 -35.84 14.88 -25.25
N PRO A 518 -35.79 14.10 -24.16
CA PRO A 518 -34.53 13.81 -23.48
C PRO A 518 -33.59 12.96 -24.36
N ILE A 519 -32.28 13.17 -24.27
CA ILE A 519 -31.28 12.47 -25.10
C ILE A 519 -30.85 11.19 -24.40
N PHE A 520 -31.33 10.05 -24.88
CA PHE A 520 -31.05 8.75 -24.25
C PHE A 520 -29.89 7.99 -24.90
N ASP A 521 -29.02 7.42 -24.09
CA ASP A 521 -28.07 6.42 -24.57
C ASP A 521 -28.70 5.01 -24.63
N THR A 522 -28.12 4.16 -25.47
CA THR A 522 -28.45 2.73 -25.60
C THR A 522 -28.35 1.93 -24.31
N GLN A 523 -27.58 2.39 -23.32
CA GLN A 523 -27.52 1.79 -21.98
C GLN A 523 -28.74 2.14 -21.11
N GLY A 524 -29.67 2.98 -21.58
CA GLY A 524 -30.77 3.48 -20.75
C GLY A 524 -30.29 4.54 -19.77
N HIS A 525 -29.41 5.42 -20.24
CA HIS A 525 -28.91 6.58 -19.52
C HIS A 525 -29.35 7.86 -20.24
N ILE A 526 -29.27 9.01 -19.57
CA ILE A 526 -29.46 10.32 -20.20
C ILE A 526 -28.14 11.08 -20.29
N LEU A 527 -27.92 11.73 -21.44
CA LEU A 527 -26.78 12.60 -21.65
C LEU A 527 -27.21 14.05 -21.52
N ILE A 528 -26.54 14.81 -20.65
CA ILE A 528 -26.91 16.20 -20.36
C ILE A 528 -25.72 17.05 -19.90
N GLU A 529 -25.65 18.29 -20.35
CA GLU A 529 -24.71 19.28 -19.83
C GLU A 529 -25.34 20.02 -18.63
N VAL A 530 -24.65 20.05 -17.50
CA VAL A 530 -25.08 20.72 -16.28
C VAL A 530 -24.15 21.89 -16.01
N SER A 531 -24.64 23.12 -16.19
CA SER A 531 -23.93 24.35 -15.88
C SER A 531 -24.28 24.86 -14.48
N LEU A 532 -23.27 25.36 -13.76
CA LEU A 532 -23.41 25.99 -12.46
C LEU A 532 -23.64 27.49 -12.60
N THR A 533 -24.69 28.00 -11.96
CA THR A 533 -24.94 29.42 -11.74
C THR A 533 -24.24 29.89 -10.47
N GLN A 534 -24.24 31.20 -10.21
CA GLN A 534 -23.74 31.72 -8.94
C GLN A 534 -24.55 31.19 -7.74
N GLU A 535 -25.88 31.08 -7.88
CA GLU A 535 -26.76 30.54 -6.83
C GLU A 535 -26.42 29.08 -6.52
N ASP A 536 -26.15 28.26 -7.55
CA ASP A 536 -25.74 26.86 -7.34
C ASP A 536 -24.40 26.78 -6.59
N MET A 537 -23.44 27.67 -6.91
CA MET A 537 -22.14 27.70 -6.24
C MET A 537 -22.27 28.16 -4.78
N ASP A 538 -23.12 29.14 -4.51
CA ASP A 538 -23.42 29.62 -3.16
C ASP A 538 -24.10 28.50 -2.34
N GLU A 539 -25.05 27.78 -2.92
CA GLU A 539 -25.71 26.62 -2.30
C GLU A 539 -24.70 25.51 -1.97
N LEU A 540 -23.90 25.09 -2.95
CA LEU A 540 -22.89 24.04 -2.78
C LEU A 540 -21.91 24.37 -1.65
N ILE A 541 -21.35 25.58 -1.64
CA ILE A 541 -20.40 26.00 -0.60
C ILE A 541 -21.08 26.13 0.76
N THR A 542 -22.32 26.59 0.81
CA THR A 542 -23.12 26.60 2.06
C THR A 542 -23.29 25.18 2.61
N ILE A 543 -23.61 24.20 1.76
CA ILE A 543 -23.77 22.80 2.19
C ILE A 543 -22.42 22.19 2.62
N ILE A 544 -21.36 22.39 1.84
CA ILE A 544 -20.03 21.82 2.09
C ILE A 544 -19.41 22.40 3.36
N SER A 545 -19.54 23.70 3.58
CA SER A 545 -19.01 24.40 4.75
C SER A 545 -19.89 24.32 5.99
N GLU A 546 -21.04 23.65 5.89
CA GLU A 546 -22.07 23.58 6.95
C GLU A 546 -22.57 24.98 7.39
N GLY A 547 -22.67 25.90 6.44
CA GLY A 547 -23.16 27.26 6.64
C GLY A 547 -22.11 28.27 7.11
N ASN A 548 -20.85 27.85 7.30
CA ASN A 548 -19.76 28.77 7.67
C ASN A 548 -19.36 29.72 6.54
N GLU A 549 -19.61 29.32 5.30
CA GLU A 549 -19.34 30.12 4.11
C GLU A 549 -20.53 30.05 3.16
N THR A 550 -20.98 31.22 2.68
CA THR A 550 -22.20 31.34 1.86
C THR A 550 -21.96 31.88 0.46
N ARG A 551 -20.76 32.41 0.19
CA ARG A 551 -20.40 32.97 -1.12
C ARG A 551 -19.44 32.03 -1.84
N GLY A 552 -19.96 31.30 -2.82
CA GLY A 552 -19.22 30.35 -3.60
C GLY A 552 -18.49 30.95 -4.80
N SER A 553 -17.49 30.22 -5.27
CA SER A 553 -16.85 30.40 -6.58
C SER A 553 -16.28 29.06 -7.02
N LEU A 554 -15.87 28.94 -8.29
CA LEU A 554 -15.23 27.72 -8.78
C LEU A 554 -13.92 27.41 -8.05
N GLU A 555 -13.17 28.44 -7.67
CA GLU A 555 -11.92 28.31 -6.92
C GLU A 555 -12.17 27.76 -5.52
N LYS A 556 -13.20 28.27 -4.81
CA LYS A 556 -13.57 27.77 -3.47
C LYS A 556 -14.08 26.33 -3.53
N LEU A 557 -14.85 26.00 -4.56
CA LEU A 557 -15.32 24.63 -4.76
C LEU A 557 -14.15 23.69 -5.08
N ALA A 558 -13.15 24.18 -5.83
CA ALA A 558 -11.94 23.43 -6.15
C ALA A 558 -11.08 23.19 -4.90
N GLU A 559 -10.89 24.22 -4.08
CA GLU A 559 -10.22 24.13 -2.79
C GLU A 559 -10.93 23.15 -1.85
N ALA A 560 -12.25 23.26 -1.71
CA ALA A 560 -13.04 22.40 -0.84
C ALA A 560 -12.99 20.92 -1.24
N MET A 561 -12.83 20.61 -2.53
CA MET A 561 -12.64 19.24 -3.03
C MET A 561 -11.17 18.82 -3.10
N GLY A 562 -10.22 19.70 -2.76
CA GLY A 562 -8.78 19.44 -2.84
C GLY A 562 -8.28 19.23 -4.27
N VAL A 563 -8.79 20.00 -5.23
CA VAL A 563 -8.45 19.87 -6.66
C VAL A 563 -7.93 21.18 -7.22
N GLY A 564 -6.98 21.14 -8.16
CA GLY A 564 -6.44 22.37 -8.76
C GLY A 564 -7.44 23.16 -9.63
N ARG A 565 -8.48 22.50 -10.17
CA ARG A 565 -9.50 23.13 -11.05
C ARG A 565 -10.80 22.33 -11.14
N ILE A 566 -11.91 23.04 -11.34
CA ILE A 566 -13.22 22.52 -11.77
C ILE A 566 -13.72 23.36 -12.95
N THR A 567 -14.57 22.78 -13.80
CA THR A 567 -15.23 23.50 -14.89
C THR A 567 -16.64 23.96 -14.49
N GLY A 568 -17.06 25.14 -14.97
CA GLY A 568 -18.42 25.65 -14.70
C GLY A 568 -19.54 24.83 -15.34
N THR A 569 -19.22 23.96 -16.30
CA THR A 569 -20.15 22.99 -16.90
C THR A 569 -19.57 21.59 -16.81
N THR A 570 -20.41 20.61 -16.48
CA THR A 570 -20.08 19.17 -16.43
C THR A 570 -20.96 18.41 -17.40
N PHE A 571 -20.36 17.54 -18.22
CA PHE A 571 -21.09 16.61 -19.07
C PHE A 571 -21.47 15.37 -18.26
N CYS A 572 -22.76 15.12 -18.12
CA CYS A 572 -23.30 14.06 -17.27
C CYS A 572 -23.93 12.94 -18.12
N ASN A 573 -23.51 11.70 -17.86
CA ASN A 573 -24.14 10.47 -18.34
C ASN A 573 -24.83 9.80 -17.13
N LEU A 574 -26.15 10.00 -17.01
CA LEU A 574 -26.90 9.64 -15.80
C LEU A 574 -27.78 8.41 -16.04
N ASP A 575 -27.58 7.36 -15.25
CA ASP A 575 -28.46 6.18 -15.19
C ASP A 575 -29.87 6.58 -14.72
N ILE A 576 -30.88 6.23 -15.51
CA ILE A 576 -32.30 6.54 -15.27
C ILE A 576 -33.10 5.32 -14.82
N SER A 577 -32.46 4.17 -14.58
CA SER A 577 -33.14 2.90 -14.23
C SER A 577 -34.06 3.01 -13.00
N PHE A 578 -33.79 3.98 -12.13
CA PHE A 578 -34.55 4.23 -10.90
C PHE A 578 -35.44 5.47 -10.95
N ASN A 579 -35.47 6.20 -12.08
CA ASN A 579 -36.40 7.30 -12.31
C ASN A 579 -37.55 6.81 -13.20
N GLU A 580 -38.71 6.52 -12.61
CA GLU A 580 -39.86 5.94 -13.33
C GLU A 580 -40.29 6.76 -14.55
N GLY A 581 -40.27 8.10 -14.44
CA GLY A 581 -40.69 9.00 -15.51
C GLY A 581 -39.75 8.98 -16.71
N LEU A 582 -38.44 9.14 -16.48
CA LEU A 582 -37.43 9.09 -17.53
C LEU A 582 -37.28 7.67 -18.10
N HIS A 583 -37.40 6.65 -17.27
CA HIS A 583 -37.40 5.25 -17.70
C HIS A 583 -38.57 4.95 -18.65
N ALA A 584 -39.78 5.39 -18.30
CA ALA A 584 -40.94 5.26 -19.18
C ALA A 584 -40.75 6.02 -20.51
N LYS A 585 -40.16 7.24 -20.48
CA LYS A 585 -39.81 7.98 -21.70
C LYS A 585 -38.79 7.24 -22.57
N PHE A 586 -37.79 6.62 -21.97
CA PHE A 586 -36.80 5.80 -22.68
C PHE A 586 -37.47 4.59 -23.37
N LEU A 587 -38.26 3.82 -22.63
CA LEU A 587 -38.99 2.66 -23.15
C LEU A 587 -39.92 3.06 -24.31
N HIS A 588 -40.58 4.21 -24.21
CA HIS A 588 -41.38 4.76 -25.29
C HIS A 588 -40.52 5.13 -26.51
N ALA A 589 -39.37 5.78 -26.31
CA ALA A 589 -38.48 6.23 -27.39
C ALA A 589 -37.86 5.06 -28.20
N VAL A 590 -37.66 3.90 -27.57
CA VAL A 590 -37.17 2.67 -28.24
C VAL A 590 -38.31 1.76 -28.73
N GLY A 591 -39.57 2.22 -28.70
CA GLY A 591 -40.72 1.47 -29.20
C GLY A 591 -41.18 0.29 -28.33
N ALA A 592 -40.63 0.13 -27.13
CA ALA A 592 -40.98 -0.94 -26.21
C ALA A 592 -42.41 -0.81 -25.65
N SER A 593 -43.01 0.38 -25.71
CA SER A 593 -44.42 0.60 -25.36
C SER A 593 -45.39 -0.14 -26.31
N THR A 594 -44.97 -0.39 -27.55
CA THR A 594 -45.78 -1.05 -28.59
C THR A 594 -45.31 -2.45 -28.93
N ASP A 595 -44.03 -2.76 -28.71
CA ASP A 595 -43.43 -4.06 -29.02
C ASP A 595 -43.09 -4.83 -27.73
N LYS A 596 -43.86 -5.90 -27.47
CA LYS A 596 -43.71 -6.74 -26.28
C LYS A 596 -42.39 -7.51 -26.24
N GLU A 597 -41.80 -7.82 -27.39
CA GLU A 597 -40.55 -8.57 -27.46
C GLU A 597 -39.38 -7.66 -27.10
N ILE A 598 -39.36 -6.44 -27.63
CA ILE A 598 -38.38 -5.41 -27.25
C ILE A 598 -38.49 -5.10 -25.75
N ALA A 599 -39.72 -4.92 -25.24
CA ALA A 599 -39.94 -4.69 -23.82
C ALA A 599 -39.37 -5.82 -22.95
N ALA A 600 -39.63 -7.08 -23.31
CA ALA A 600 -39.11 -8.23 -22.58
C ALA A 600 -37.58 -8.32 -22.62
N ARG A 601 -36.96 -8.02 -23.78
CA ARG A 601 -35.50 -8.02 -23.93
C ARG A 601 -34.84 -6.93 -23.07
N LEU A 602 -35.39 -5.72 -23.08
CA LEU A 602 -34.92 -4.62 -22.24
C LEU A 602 -35.13 -4.92 -20.75
N GLN A 603 -36.31 -5.39 -20.36
CA GLN A 603 -36.56 -5.78 -18.96
C GLN A 603 -35.54 -6.82 -18.50
N GLY A 604 -35.25 -7.83 -19.32
CA GLY A 604 -34.22 -8.83 -19.02
C GLY A 604 -32.80 -8.26 -18.89
N LEU A 605 -32.48 -7.16 -19.58
CA LEU A 605 -31.22 -6.43 -19.43
C LEU A 605 -31.16 -5.67 -18.10
N PHE A 606 -32.25 -4.97 -17.75
CA PHE A 606 -32.37 -4.20 -16.50
C PHE A 606 -32.37 -5.13 -15.27
N ASP A 607 -33.16 -6.21 -15.30
CA ASP A 607 -33.27 -7.19 -14.21
C ASP A 607 -31.93 -7.87 -13.90
N LYS A 608 -31.16 -8.17 -14.95
CA LYS A 608 -29.83 -8.79 -14.81
C LYS A 608 -28.73 -7.78 -14.50
N LYS A 609 -29.02 -6.48 -14.51
CA LYS A 609 -28.06 -5.39 -14.27
C LYS A 609 -26.87 -5.43 -15.24
N GLU A 610 -27.14 -5.68 -16.53
CA GLU A 610 -26.10 -5.85 -17.57
C GLU A 610 -26.02 -4.67 -18.55
N GLN A 611 -26.66 -3.53 -18.25
CA GLN A 611 -26.70 -2.36 -19.14
C GLN A 611 -25.31 -1.80 -19.43
N GLY A 612 -24.42 -1.78 -18.41
CA GLY A 612 -23.03 -1.34 -18.53
C GLY A 612 -22.17 -2.20 -19.46
N SER A 613 -22.71 -3.27 -20.05
CA SER A 613 -22.07 -4.07 -21.09
C SER A 613 -22.55 -3.78 -22.51
N VAL A 614 -23.50 -2.87 -22.71
CA VAL A 614 -23.97 -2.43 -24.03
C VAL A 614 -23.11 -1.26 -24.51
N ILE A 615 -22.76 -1.20 -25.80
CA ILE A 615 -22.01 -0.07 -26.37
C ILE A 615 -22.83 1.22 -26.23
N PRO A 616 -22.31 2.31 -25.62
CA PRO A 616 -23.03 3.57 -25.46
C PRO A 616 -22.96 4.42 -26.72
N LEU A 617 -23.74 4.04 -27.74
CA LEU A 617 -23.64 4.65 -29.07
C LEU A 617 -23.97 6.14 -29.07
N GLN A 618 -24.94 6.60 -28.27
CA GLN A 618 -25.28 8.02 -28.27
C GLN A 618 -24.13 8.83 -27.69
N GLU A 619 -23.51 8.35 -26.61
CA GLU A 619 -22.36 9.00 -26.00
C GLU A 619 -21.18 9.09 -26.98
N GLU A 620 -20.87 8.00 -27.66
CA GLU A 620 -19.81 7.97 -28.69
C GLU A 620 -20.08 9.00 -29.81
N MET A 621 -21.32 9.08 -30.31
CA MET A 621 -21.71 10.02 -31.36
C MET A 621 -21.65 11.49 -30.89
N THR A 622 -22.13 11.76 -29.67
CA THR A 622 -22.03 13.09 -29.06
C THR A 622 -20.58 13.54 -28.98
N MET A 623 -19.70 12.69 -28.46
CA MET A 623 -18.27 13.03 -28.34
C MET A 623 -17.59 13.16 -29.71
N HIS A 624 -17.93 12.31 -30.68
CA HIS A 624 -17.40 12.42 -32.05
C HIS A 624 -17.67 13.81 -32.66
N VAL A 625 -18.92 14.26 -32.57
CA VAL A 625 -19.37 15.54 -33.13
C VAL A 625 -18.77 16.71 -32.35
N PHE A 626 -18.73 16.65 -31.02
CA PHE A 626 -18.16 17.71 -30.20
C PHE A 626 -16.65 17.87 -30.41
N LEU A 627 -15.91 16.76 -30.58
CA LEU A 627 -14.47 16.83 -30.90
C LEU A 627 -14.21 17.43 -32.28
N ALA A 628 -15.06 17.14 -33.27
CA ALA A 628 -15.00 17.77 -34.59
C ALA A 628 -15.29 19.27 -34.51
N LEU A 629 -16.35 19.66 -33.80
CA LEU A 629 -16.70 21.07 -33.57
C LEU A 629 -15.57 21.83 -32.88
N ARG A 630 -14.95 21.26 -31.85
CA ARG A 630 -13.84 21.90 -31.13
C ARG A 630 -12.62 22.16 -31.98
N ALA A 631 -12.35 21.32 -33.00
CA ALA A 631 -11.26 21.60 -33.94
C ALA A 631 -11.51 22.89 -34.75
N LEU A 632 -12.77 23.15 -35.12
CA LEU A 632 -13.18 24.40 -35.77
C LEU A 632 -13.11 25.58 -34.79
N GLU A 633 -13.69 25.45 -33.61
CA GLU A 633 -13.66 26.51 -32.60
C GLU A 633 -12.21 26.90 -32.25
N ARG A 634 -11.29 25.92 -32.22
CA ARG A 634 -9.87 26.16 -31.98
C ARG A 634 -9.25 27.05 -33.05
N VAL A 635 -9.48 26.78 -34.34
CA VAL A 635 -8.91 27.62 -35.41
C VAL A 635 -9.52 29.03 -35.38
N LEU A 636 -10.82 29.14 -35.05
CA LEU A 636 -11.49 30.44 -34.96
C LEU A 636 -10.99 31.27 -33.77
N LEU A 637 -10.72 30.65 -32.62
CA LEU A 637 -10.07 31.29 -31.47
C LEU A 637 -8.66 31.79 -31.82
N GLU A 638 -7.87 30.99 -32.55
CA GLU A 638 -6.51 31.38 -32.98
C GLU A 638 -6.50 32.52 -34.01
N LYS A 639 -7.67 32.83 -34.60
CA LYS A 639 -7.88 33.90 -35.57
C LYS A 639 -8.69 35.07 -35.00
N ASP A 640 -8.95 35.07 -33.69
CA ASP A 640 -9.75 36.08 -32.99
C ASP A 640 -11.17 36.26 -33.58
N LEU A 641 -11.71 35.21 -34.22
CA LEU A 641 -13.07 35.16 -34.77
C LEU A 641 -14.09 34.57 -33.80
N LEU A 642 -13.62 34.03 -32.68
CA LEU A 642 -14.40 33.55 -31.55
C LEU A 642 -13.69 34.00 -30.27
N GLN A 643 -14.41 34.38 -29.21
CA GLN A 643 -13.79 34.76 -27.94
C GLN A 643 -13.56 33.54 -27.04
N PRO A 644 -12.56 33.57 -26.14
CA PRO A 644 -12.40 32.53 -25.12
C PRO A 644 -13.68 32.32 -24.31
N GLY A 645 -14.21 31.10 -24.31
CA GLY A 645 -15.45 30.75 -23.62
C GLY A 645 -16.72 30.85 -24.48
N GLU A 646 -16.65 31.41 -25.69
CA GLU A 646 -17.71 31.30 -26.68
C GLU A 646 -17.63 29.96 -27.43
N SER A 647 -18.79 29.49 -27.90
CA SER A 647 -18.93 28.29 -28.73
C SER A 647 -19.57 28.67 -30.04
N LEU A 648 -19.18 28.00 -31.12
CA LEU A 648 -19.71 28.26 -32.45
C LEU A 648 -21.22 27.91 -32.55
N LEU A 649 -21.67 26.96 -31.73
CA LEU A 649 -23.08 26.59 -31.58
C LEU A 649 -23.61 26.98 -30.19
N THR A 650 -24.82 27.52 -30.12
CA THR A 650 -25.51 27.75 -28.84
C THR A 650 -25.90 26.44 -28.16
N MET A 651 -26.29 26.50 -26.88
CA MET A 651 -26.74 25.31 -26.15
C MET A 651 -28.01 24.70 -26.76
N GLU A 652 -28.93 25.54 -27.24
CA GLU A 652 -30.13 25.08 -27.94
C GLU A 652 -29.80 24.40 -29.27
N GLU A 653 -28.87 24.97 -30.06
CA GLU A 653 -28.41 24.40 -31.33
C GLU A 653 -27.72 23.03 -31.10
N LYS A 654 -26.88 22.93 -30.06
CA LYS A 654 -26.27 21.67 -29.64
C LYS A 654 -27.33 20.64 -29.23
N GLN A 655 -28.31 21.05 -28.41
CA GLN A 655 -29.38 20.16 -27.96
C GLN A 655 -30.22 19.63 -29.15
N GLN A 656 -30.52 20.48 -30.13
CA GLN A 656 -31.23 20.09 -31.34
C GLN A 656 -30.42 19.11 -32.19
N LEU A 657 -29.12 19.36 -32.38
CA LEU A 657 -28.21 18.44 -33.07
C LEU A 657 -28.21 17.06 -32.41
N LEU A 658 -28.04 17.03 -31.09
CA LEU A 658 -28.00 15.79 -30.33
C LEU A 658 -29.34 15.05 -30.36
N ALA A 659 -30.48 15.75 -30.31
CA ALA A 659 -31.81 15.14 -30.43
C ALA A 659 -32.01 14.47 -31.80
N GLN A 660 -31.53 15.08 -32.89
CA GLN A 660 -31.59 14.49 -34.23
C GLN A 660 -30.70 13.24 -34.35
N ILE A 661 -29.48 13.29 -33.80
CA ILE A 661 -28.60 12.12 -33.69
C ILE A 661 -29.29 11.03 -32.87
N ASN A 662 -29.93 11.40 -31.77
CA ASN A 662 -30.58 10.46 -30.85
C ASN A 662 -31.70 9.68 -31.51
N LYS A 663 -32.51 10.33 -32.34
CA LYS A 663 -33.53 9.64 -33.13
C LYS A 663 -32.93 8.54 -34.01
N GLN A 664 -31.78 8.79 -34.66
CA GLN A 664 -31.11 7.81 -35.51
C GLN A 664 -30.46 6.67 -34.70
N VAL A 665 -29.84 7.01 -33.56
CA VAL A 665 -29.22 6.05 -32.65
C VAL A 665 -30.27 5.11 -32.06
N LEU A 666 -31.37 5.64 -31.50
CA LEU A 666 -32.43 4.83 -30.89
C LEU A 666 -33.17 3.97 -31.93
N HIS A 667 -33.34 4.47 -33.16
CA HIS A 667 -33.88 3.67 -34.25
C HIS A 667 -32.95 2.49 -34.58
N THR A 668 -31.65 2.73 -34.69
CA THR A 668 -30.64 1.69 -34.94
C THR A 668 -30.60 0.69 -33.79
N TYR A 669 -30.70 1.17 -32.55
CA TYR A 669 -30.75 0.30 -31.37
C TYR A 669 -31.98 -0.60 -31.38
N THR A 670 -33.15 -0.05 -31.70
CA THR A 670 -34.40 -0.81 -31.86
C THR A 670 -34.26 -1.91 -32.92
N GLN A 671 -33.65 -1.59 -34.07
CA GLN A 671 -33.38 -2.59 -35.11
C GLN A 671 -32.42 -3.69 -34.62
N ALA A 672 -31.32 -3.30 -33.98
CA ALA A 672 -30.34 -4.25 -33.44
C ALA A 672 -30.96 -5.14 -32.35
N LEU A 673 -31.84 -4.58 -31.51
CA LEU A 673 -32.61 -5.31 -30.51
C LEU A 673 -33.54 -6.33 -31.13
N ASN A 674 -34.06 -6.16 -32.34
CA ASN A 674 -34.89 -7.16 -33.02
C ASN A 674 -34.08 -8.35 -33.52
N TYR A 675 -32.89 -8.11 -34.08
CA TYR A 675 -32.04 -9.16 -34.66
C TYR A 675 -31.21 -9.96 -33.64
N SER A 676 -30.99 -9.42 -32.44
CA SER A 676 -29.98 -9.94 -31.51
C SER A 676 -30.55 -10.86 -30.43
N THR A 677 -29.99 -12.06 -30.27
CA THR A 677 -30.41 -13.04 -29.25
C THR A 677 -29.72 -12.88 -27.90
N ASN A 678 -28.62 -12.13 -27.83
CA ASN A 678 -27.87 -11.82 -26.61
C ASN A 678 -27.05 -10.53 -26.76
N ILE A 679 -26.44 -10.05 -25.66
CA ILE A 679 -25.68 -8.79 -25.62
C ILE A 679 -24.45 -8.80 -26.54
N ALA A 680 -23.77 -9.94 -26.69
CA ALA A 680 -22.60 -10.02 -27.59
C ALA A 680 -23.00 -9.87 -29.06
N ALA A 681 -24.15 -10.42 -29.47
CA ALA A 681 -24.73 -10.21 -30.79
C ALA A 681 -25.18 -8.75 -30.97
N LEU A 682 -25.87 -8.20 -29.96
CA LEU A 682 -26.30 -6.80 -29.94
C LEU A 682 -25.12 -5.84 -30.16
N ASN A 683 -24.03 -6.00 -29.40
CA ASN A 683 -22.86 -5.15 -29.55
C ASN A 683 -22.17 -5.28 -30.93
N LYS A 684 -22.23 -6.45 -31.58
CA LYS A 684 -21.72 -6.59 -32.96
C LYS A 684 -22.55 -5.79 -33.97
N GLU A 685 -23.86 -5.76 -33.81
CA GLU A 685 -24.75 -4.96 -34.65
C GLU A 685 -24.56 -3.45 -34.41
N LEU A 686 -24.43 -3.05 -33.13
CA LEU A 686 -24.13 -1.66 -32.76
C LEU A 686 -22.77 -1.21 -33.29
N ASP A 687 -21.72 -2.02 -33.14
CA ASP A 687 -20.39 -1.74 -33.71
C ASP A 687 -20.44 -1.65 -35.25
N SER A 688 -21.22 -2.51 -35.92
CA SER A 688 -21.40 -2.44 -37.38
C SER A 688 -22.05 -1.14 -37.82
N SER A 689 -22.99 -0.64 -37.02
CA SER A 689 -23.74 0.59 -37.31
C SER A 689 -22.93 1.87 -37.15
N ARG A 690 -21.84 1.87 -36.36
CA ARG A 690 -20.96 3.04 -36.14
C ARG A 690 -20.51 3.71 -37.45
N LYS A 691 -20.20 2.94 -38.49
CA LYS A 691 -19.74 3.48 -39.79
C LYS A 691 -20.75 4.44 -40.40
N LYS A 692 -22.01 4.03 -40.43
CA LYS A 692 -23.10 4.82 -41.00
C LYS A 692 -23.44 5.98 -40.07
N LEU A 693 -23.72 5.70 -38.80
CA LEU A 693 -24.11 6.71 -37.81
C LEU A 693 -23.08 7.83 -37.66
N SER A 694 -21.78 7.50 -37.68
CA SER A 694 -20.73 8.54 -37.61
C SER A 694 -20.76 9.48 -38.81
N ALA A 695 -21.05 8.97 -40.02
CA ALA A 695 -21.19 9.80 -41.21
C ALA A 695 -22.45 10.66 -41.15
N ASP A 696 -23.58 10.05 -40.77
CA ASP A 696 -24.85 10.76 -40.64
C ASP A 696 -24.77 11.86 -39.57
N ALA A 697 -24.10 11.61 -38.44
CA ALA A 697 -23.89 12.61 -37.38
C ALA A 697 -23.01 13.79 -37.82
N ARG A 698 -21.98 13.56 -38.65
CA ARG A 698 -21.19 14.66 -39.24
C ARG A 698 -21.99 15.48 -40.23
N GLU A 699 -22.84 14.84 -41.04
CA GLU A 699 -23.71 15.55 -41.98
C GLU A 699 -24.71 16.47 -41.26
N LEU A 700 -25.26 16.01 -40.13
CA LEU A 700 -26.10 16.85 -39.27
C LEU A 700 -25.34 18.06 -38.73
N LEU A 701 -24.08 17.87 -38.29
CA LEU A 701 -23.22 18.98 -37.87
C LEU A 701 -22.97 19.95 -39.02
N HIS A 702 -22.63 19.46 -40.23
CA HIS A 702 -22.43 20.31 -41.41
C HIS A 702 -23.66 21.14 -41.73
N THR A 703 -24.85 20.52 -41.69
CA THR A 703 -26.11 21.20 -41.99
C THR A 703 -26.33 22.41 -41.08
N ILE A 704 -26.15 22.23 -39.76
CA ILE A 704 -26.32 23.31 -38.78
C ILE A 704 -25.24 24.39 -38.94
N LEU A 705 -23.99 23.98 -39.18
CA LEU A 705 -22.89 24.92 -39.43
C LEU A 705 -23.13 25.76 -40.69
N ARG A 706 -23.60 25.15 -41.79
CA ARG A 706 -23.94 25.84 -43.04
C ARG A 706 -24.94 26.95 -42.79
N GLU A 707 -26.02 26.66 -42.07
CA GLU A 707 -27.06 27.63 -41.73
C GLU A 707 -26.48 28.77 -40.87
N LYS A 708 -25.71 28.42 -39.83
CA LYS A 708 -25.08 29.40 -38.93
C LYS A 708 -24.13 30.35 -39.66
N ILE A 709 -23.26 29.80 -40.51
CA ILE A 709 -22.23 30.54 -41.23
C ILE A 709 -22.85 31.41 -42.32
N SER A 710 -23.85 30.90 -43.04
CA SER A 710 -24.55 31.65 -44.11
C SER A 710 -25.28 32.88 -43.56
N ASN A 711 -25.69 32.83 -42.29
CA ASN A 711 -26.31 33.94 -41.55
C ASN A 711 -25.31 34.84 -40.79
N SER A 712 -24.01 34.53 -40.83
CA SER A 712 -22.98 35.29 -40.13
C SER A 712 -22.58 36.56 -40.90
N GLN A 713 -22.44 37.68 -40.18
CA GLN A 713 -21.92 38.93 -40.74
C GLN A 713 -20.44 38.82 -41.16
N ASN A 714 -19.71 37.83 -40.63
CA ASN A 714 -18.29 37.61 -40.88
C ASN A 714 -18.02 36.39 -41.78
N ILE A 715 -18.98 36.01 -42.65
CA ILE A 715 -18.90 34.80 -43.49
C ILE A 715 -17.58 34.66 -44.25
N GLU A 716 -17.10 35.71 -44.91
CA GLU A 716 -15.85 35.65 -45.68
C GLU A 716 -14.60 35.46 -44.79
N ALA A 717 -14.60 36.04 -43.57
CA ALA A 717 -13.52 35.82 -42.61
C ALA A 717 -13.52 34.39 -42.05
N LEU A 718 -14.70 33.85 -41.73
CA LEU A 718 -14.87 32.46 -41.29
C LEU A 718 -14.42 31.46 -42.37
N LYS A 719 -14.82 31.70 -43.63
CA LYS A 719 -14.38 30.91 -44.78
C LYS A 719 -12.87 30.93 -44.95
N ALA A 720 -12.27 32.11 -44.90
CA ALA A 720 -10.83 32.27 -45.06
C ALA A 720 -10.07 31.51 -43.96
N ALA A 721 -10.48 31.65 -42.70
CA ALA A 721 -9.85 30.95 -41.57
C ALA A 721 -9.92 29.42 -41.72
N VAL A 722 -11.09 28.87 -42.03
CA VAL A 722 -11.24 27.41 -42.17
C VAL A 722 -10.53 26.88 -43.42
N SER A 723 -10.58 27.60 -44.54
CA SER A 723 -9.96 27.15 -45.80
C SER A 723 -8.43 27.21 -45.75
N ALA A 724 -7.86 28.25 -45.15
CA ALA A 724 -6.42 28.48 -45.17
C ALA A 724 -5.70 27.84 -43.97
N ASP A 725 -6.31 27.81 -42.79
CA ASP A 725 -5.60 27.53 -41.55
C ASP A 725 -6.00 26.22 -40.86
N LEU A 726 -7.25 25.75 -41.03
CA LEU A 726 -7.65 24.45 -40.49
C LEU A 726 -6.76 23.36 -41.10
N ASN A 727 -6.29 22.45 -40.25
CA ASN A 727 -5.39 21.38 -40.66
C ASN A 727 -5.52 20.19 -39.71
N GLU A 728 -4.93 19.04 -40.06
CA GLU A 728 -5.03 17.81 -39.27
C GLU A 728 -4.58 17.98 -37.81
N SER A 729 -3.64 18.89 -37.54
CA SER A 729 -3.11 19.10 -36.18
C SER A 729 -4.18 19.64 -35.23
N HIS A 730 -5.18 20.39 -35.73
CA HIS A 730 -6.32 20.86 -34.92
C HIS A 730 -7.13 19.69 -34.38
N PHE A 731 -7.49 18.71 -35.23
CA PHE A 731 -8.22 17.51 -34.81
C PHE A 731 -7.42 16.62 -33.85
N THR A 732 -6.09 16.56 -34.00
CA THR A 732 -5.22 15.83 -33.06
C THR A 732 -4.96 16.61 -31.76
N GLY A 733 -5.09 17.93 -31.80
CA GLY A 733 -4.82 18.86 -30.72
C GLY A 733 -6.02 19.10 -29.81
N THR A 734 -7.24 18.75 -30.22
CA THR A 734 -8.48 18.96 -29.46
C THR A 734 -9.13 17.67 -28.97
N THR A 735 -8.41 16.53 -29.03
CA THR A 735 -8.98 15.22 -28.72
C THR A 735 -9.46 15.09 -27.27
N ALA A 736 -8.85 15.73 -26.27
CA ALA A 736 -9.28 15.61 -24.86
C ALA A 736 -10.38 16.61 -24.49
N SER A 737 -11.44 16.19 -23.78
CA SER A 737 -12.52 17.11 -23.33
C SER A 737 -12.04 18.19 -22.38
N GLY A 738 -12.43 19.43 -22.70
CA GLY A 738 -12.25 20.62 -21.87
C GLY A 738 -13.26 20.76 -20.74
N SER A 739 -14.18 19.81 -20.57
CA SER A 739 -15.20 19.80 -19.50
C SER A 739 -15.07 18.57 -18.62
N ASP A 740 -15.42 18.74 -17.34
CA ASP A 740 -15.57 17.64 -16.41
C ASP A 740 -16.65 16.67 -16.93
N TYR A 741 -16.47 15.39 -16.60
CA TYR A 741 -17.39 14.32 -16.99
C TYR A 741 -17.87 13.59 -15.74
N LEU A 742 -19.17 13.33 -15.65
CA LEU A 742 -19.80 12.54 -14.58
C LEU A 742 -20.56 11.36 -15.17
N HIS A 743 -20.39 10.17 -14.60
CA HIS A 743 -21.18 8.99 -14.95
C HIS A 743 -21.74 8.32 -13.70
N THR A 744 -23.03 7.96 -13.73
CA THR A 744 -23.66 7.13 -12.70
C THR A 744 -23.96 5.73 -13.23
N ASP A 745 -23.80 4.75 -12.36
CA ASP A 745 -24.10 3.34 -12.61
C ASP A 745 -24.78 2.78 -11.34
N ALA A 746 -26.11 2.79 -11.35
CA ALA A 746 -26.87 2.35 -10.18
C ALA A 746 -26.80 0.82 -10.00
N SER A 747 -26.63 0.07 -11.08
CA SER A 747 -26.45 -1.38 -11.08
C SER A 747 -25.21 -1.82 -10.30
N ASN A 748 -24.13 -1.04 -10.38
CA ASN A 748 -22.89 -1.27 -9.63
C ASN A 748 -22.72 -0.36 -8.41
N HIS A 749 -23.72 0.45 -8.08
CA HIS A 749 -23.67 1.40 -6.95
C HIS A 749 -22.48 2.35 -7.02
N LEU A 750 -22.16 2.87 -8.21
CA LEU A 750 -21.02 3.74 -8.42
C LEU A 750 -21.41 5.03 -9.13
N THR A 751 -20.72 6.10 -8.76
CA THR A 751 -20.61 7.31 -9.56
C THR A 751 -19.14 7.66 -9.74
N MET A 752 -18.80 8.20 -10.90
CA MET A 752 -17.43 8.54 -11.27
C MET A 752 -17.38 9.91 -11.93
N ARG A 753 -16.57 10.82 -11.36
CA ARG A 753 -16.19 12.08 -12.02
C ARG A 753 -14.76 11.97 -12.55
N VAL A 754 -14.58 12.43 -13.79
CA VAL A 754 -13.27 12.60 -14.42
C VAL A 754 -13.07 14.06 -14.74
N SER A 755 -11.99 14.65 -14.21
CA SER A 755 -11.72 16.08 -14.42
C SER A 755 -11.34 16.40 -15.88
N ALA A 756 -11.61 17.63 -16.30
CA ALA A 756 -11.28 18.18 -17.61
C ALA A 756 -9.76 18.29 -17.87
N THR A 757 -9.36 18.29 -19.13
CA THR A 757 -8.01 18.74 -19.53
C THR A 757 -8.01 19.26 -20.97
N GLU A 758 -7.31 20.36 -21.20
CA GLU A 758 -7.10 20.90 -22.57
C GLU A 758 -5.89 20.24 -23.26
N GLU A 759 -5.07 19.50 -22.51
CA GLU A 759 -3.86 18.87 -23.04
C GLU A 759 -4.19 17.45 -23.53
N THR A 760 -3.58 17.02 -24.64
CA THR A 760 -3.96 15.75 -25.28
C THR A 760 -2.82 14.72 -25.34
N ALA A 761 -3.21 13.44 -25.36
CA ALA A 761 -2.27 12.34 -25.58
C ALA A 761 -1.66 12.33 -27.00
N HIS A 762 -2.31 12.97 -27.97
CA HIS A 762 -1.89 13.02 -29.37
C HIS A 762 -1.01 14.22 -29.69
N ASN A 763 -1.04 15.28 -28.87
CA ASN A 763 -0.24 16.49 -29.03
C ASN A 763 0.60 16.81 -27.79
N LYS A 764 1.36 15.82 -27.30
CA LYS A 764 2.20 15.98 -26.09
C LYS A 764 3.29 17.03 -26.32
N ARG A 765 3.41 17.98 -25.39
CA ARG A 765 4.44 19.02 -25.38
C ARG A 765 5.32 18.89 -24.13
N ARG A 766 6.50 19.53 -24.17
CA ARG A 766 7.37 19.65 -23.00
C ARG A 766 6.84 20.73 -22.05
N GLY A 767 7.17 20.60 -20.76
CA GLY A 767 6.80 21.54 -19.71
C GLY A 767 5.85 20.91 -18.70
N ALA A 768 6.02 21.30 -17.44
CA ALA A 768 5.23 20.84 -16.31
C ALA A 768 3.72 21.11 -16.47
N ASN A 769 3.36 22.24 -17.10
CA ASN A 769 1.98 22.63 -17.39
C ASN A 769 1.40 22.02 -18.69
N LYS A 770 2.14 21.12 -19.36
CA LYS A 770 1.73 20.45 -20.61
C LYS A 770 1.36 18.98 -20.42
N GLN A 771 1.06 18.62 -19.17
CA GLN A 771 0.66 17.27 -18.81
C GLN A 771 -0.87 17.13 -18.90
N ALA A 772 -1.33 16.09 -19.58
CA ALA A 772 -2.77 15.76 -19.68
C ALA A 772 -3.21 14.93 -18.46
N PHE A 773 -3.05 15.53 -17.28
CA PHE A 773 -3.40 14.96 -15.99
C PHE A 773 -4.93 15.00 -15.80
N ARG A 774 -5.55 13.83 -15.58
CA ARG A 774 -6.99 13.71 -15.36
C ARG A 774 -7.27 12.90 -14.09
N PRO A 775 -7.50 13.58 -12.96
CA PRO A 775 -7.95 12.92 -11.75
C PRO A 775 -9.30 12.22 -11.90
N ILE A 776 -9.48 11.19 -11.10
CA ILE A 776 -10.69 10.37 -11.08
C ILE A 776 -11.20 10.30 -9.65
N ALA A 777 -12.44 10.72 -9.47
CA ALA A 777 -13.15 10.62 -8.21
C ALA A 777 -14.24 9.55 -8.34
N ARG A 778 -14.27 8.60 -7.40
CA ARG A 778 -15.28 7.54 -7.33
C ARG A 778 -16.00 7.62 -5.99
N ASN A 779 -17.31 7.54 -6.01
CA ASN A 779 -18.16 7.46 -4.82
C ASN A 779 -19.24 6.38 -5.00
N LEU A 780 -19.86 5.99 -3.90
CA LEU A 780 -21.00 5.08 -3.89
C LEU A 780 -22.24 5.82 -4.40
N TYR A 781 -23.11 5.10 -5.12
CA TYR A 781 -24.36 5.64 -5.64
C TYR A 781 -25.56 4.72 -5.33
N TYR A 782 -26.51 5.23 -4.56
CA TYR A 782 -27.73 4.57 -4.12
C TYR A 782 -28.94 5.45 -4.49
N PRO A 783 -29.48 5.34 -5.71
CA PRO A 783 -30.52 6.26 -6.19
C PRO A 783 -31.82 6.29 -5.38
N ASN A 784 -32.07 5.26 -4.55
CA ASN A 784 -33.32 5.11 -3.79
C ASN A 784 -33.30 5.76 -2.40
N VAL A 785 -32.23 6.46 -2.02
CA VAL A 785 -32.11 7.14 -0.73
C VAL A 785 -31.88 8.64 -0.93
N LYS A 786 -32.26 9.45 0.07
CA LYS A 786 -32.16 10.92 0.02
C LYS A 786 -30.72 11.40 -0.20
N GLU A 787 -29.75 10.76 0.45
CA GLU A 787 -28.31 10.96 0.24
C GLU A 787 -27.79 9.87 -0.70
N ALA A 788 -28.08 10.02 -1.99
CA ALA A 788 -27.79 8.97 -2.98
C ALA A 788 -26.29 8.81 -3.24
N VAL A 789 -25.45 9.83 -3.04
CA VAL A 789 -23.99 9.73 -3.21
C VAL A 789 -23.27 9.77 -1.88
N VAL A 790 -22.42 8.76 -1.62
CA VAL A 790 -21.65 8.64 -0.37
C VAL A 790 -20.18 8.37 -0.67
N ALA A 791 -19.29 9.07 0.03
CA ALA A 791 -17.85 8.84 -0.08
C ALA A 791 -17.45 7.45 0.44
N PHE A 792 -16.48 6.81 -0.21
CA PHE A 792 -15.90 5.57 0.30
C PHE A 792 -15.21 5.77 1.66
N LYS A 793 -15.27 4.76 2.53
CA LYS A 793 -14.54 4.80 3.81
C LYS A 793 -13.03 4.84 3.61
N ARG A 794 -12.49 4.27 2.54
CA ARG A 794 -11.06 4.36 2.23
C ARG A 794 -10.77 5.48 1.24
N GLN A 795 -9.75 6.25 1.55
CA GLN A 795 -9.22 7.28 0.66
C GLN A 795 -8.12 6.72 -0.23
N ALA A 796 -8.43 6.65 -1.53
CA ALA A 796 -7.51 6.43 -2.63
C ALA A 796 -7.65 7.58 -3.62
N VAL A 797 -6.52 8.07 -4.14
CA VAL A 797 -6.49 9.09 -5.19
C VAL A 797 -5.83 8.53 -6.43
N GLU A 798 -6.50 8.66 -7.56
CA GLU A 798 -6.03 8.15 -8.84
C GLU A 798 -6.09 9.26 -9.87
N ALA A 799 -5.09 9.29 -10.75
CA ALA A 799 -5.18 10.06 -11.98
C ALA A 799 -4.75 9.24 -13.19
N ARG A 800 -5.50 9.43 -14.29
CA ARG A 800 -5.06 8.99 -15.61
C ARG A 800 -4.11 10.03 -16.16
N VAL A 801 -2.94 9.57 -16.60
CA VAL A 801 -1.98 10.36 -17.38
C VAL A 801 -1.67 9.60 -18.67
N PRO A 802 -1.57 10.24 -19.85
CA PRO A 802 -0.95 9.56 -20.98
C PRO A 802 0.52 9.25 -20.65
N SER A 803 1.17 8.39 -21.43
CA SER A 803 2.62 8.21 -21.26
C SER A 803 3.34 9.57 -21.28
N ILE A 804 4.04 9.91 -20.19
CA ILE A 804 4.49 11.27 -19.89
C ILE A 804 5.63 11.72 -20.82
N ALA A 805 6.41 10.77 -21.32
CA ALA A 805 7.60 11.04 -22.13
C ALA A 805 7.27 11.60 -23.53
N VAL A 806 7.99 12.66 -23.91
CA VAL A 806 7.93 13.29 -25.24
C VAL A 806 9.15 12.87 -26.06
N LEU A 807 8.93 12.12 -27.14
CA LEU A 807 10.01 11.44 -27.89
C LEU A 807 10.65 12.28 -29.01
N LYS A 808 9.99 13.37 -29.46
CA LYS A 808 10.42 14.13 -30.66
C LYS A 808 11.74 14.90 -30.49
N LEU A 809 12.22 15.10 -29.26
CA LEU A 809 13.48 15.80 -28.95
C LEU A 809 14.16 15.07 -27.79
N LYS A 810 15.30 14.39 -28.02
CA LYS A 810 15.89 13.47 -27.03
C LYS A 810 16.65 14.17 -25.89
N GLU A 811 17.28 15.32 -26.15
CA GLU A 811 18.31 15.92 -25.28
C GLU A 811 17.85 16.41 -23.89
N ASN A 812 16.55 16.36 -23.55
CA ASN A 812 16.03 16.76 -22.22
C ASN A 812 14.78 15.98 -21.77
N ALA A 813 14.49 14.80 -22.36
CA ALA A 813 13.23 14.10 -22.10
C ALA A 813 13.11 13.54 -20.66
N VAL A 814 14.21 13.07 -20.07
CA VAL A 814 14.25 12.59 -18.68
C VAL A 814 13.92 13.71 -17.69
N ARG A 815 14.44 14.92 -17.93
CA ARG A 815 14.17 16.10 -17.09
C ARG A 815 12.71 16.54 -17.19
N ASP A 816 12.15 16.55 -18.40
CA ASP A 816 10.74 16.86 -18.65
C ASP A 816 9.80 15.89 -17.92
N VAL A 817 10.10 14.59 -17.93
CA VAL A 817 9.35 13.61 -17.14
C VAL A 817 9.42 13.94 -15.65
N ALA A 818 10.62 14.21 -15.11
CA ALA A 818 10.79 14.51 -13.69
C ALA A 818 10.02 15.79 -13.27
N GLU A 819 9.97 16.82 -14.12
CA GLU A 819 9.22 18.05 -13.88
C GLU A 819 7.69 17.81 -13.90
N LYS A 820 7.19 16.98 -14.83
CA LYS A 820 5.77 16.61 -14.88
C LYS A 820 5.35 15.74 -13.70
N LEU A 821 6.18 14.77 -13.31
CA LEU A 821 5.95 13.96 -12.10
C LEU A 821 5.85 14.83 -10.84
N ALA A 822 6.61 15.92 -10.76
CA ALA A 822 6.51 16.83 -9.62
C ALA A 822 5.13 17.50 -9.50
N VAL A 823 4.53 17.89 -10.63
CA VAL A 823 3.17 18.43 -10.67
C VAL A 823 2.14 17.35 -10.35
N ASP A 824 2.25 16.18 -10.99
CA ASP A 824 1.31 15.07 -10.80
C ASP A 824 1.26 14.62 -9.33
N VAL A 825 2.43 14.50 -8.66
CA VAL A 825 2.50 14.15 -7.24
C VAL A 825 1.90 15.24 -6.35
N ALA A 826 2.14 16.52 -6.66
CA ALA A 826 1.57 17.62 -5.88
C ALA A 826 0.04 17.65 -5.94
N GLU A 827 -0.54 17.45 -7.13
CA GLU A 827 -2.00 17.37 -7.32
C GLU A 827 -2.62 16.16 -6.60
N LEU A 828 -1.96 14.99 -6.62
CA LEU A 828 -2.43 13.82 -5.87
C LEU A 828 -2.38 14.05 -4.35
N HIS A 829 -1.31 14.67 -3.84
CA HIS A 829 -1.20 15.00 -2.42
C HIS A 829 -2.20 16.08 -1.98
N LEU A 830 -2.59 17.01 -2.85
CA LEU A 830 -3.66 17.96 -2.54
C LEU A 830 -5.00 17.25 -2.26
N ARG A 831 -5.30 16.20 -3.04
CA ARG A 831 -6.51 15.37 -2.87
C ARG A 831 -6.42 14.45 -1.65
N ASN A 832 -5.23 13.99 -1.28
CA ASN A 832 -4.99 13.12 -0.12
C ASN A 832 -3.81 13.62 0.73
N PRO A 833 -4.00 14.71 1.50
CA PRO A 833 -2.90 15.36 2.22
C PRO A 833 -2.31 14.51 3.35
N ALA A 834 -3.04 13.49 3.80
CA ALA A 834 -2.61 12.53 4.82
C ALA A 834 -1.61 11.50 4.29
N TYR A 835 -1.61 11.24 2.98
CA TYR A 835 -0.71 10.27 2.39
C TYR A 835 0.65 10.89 2.07
N ARG A 836 1.71 10.30 2.60
CA ARG A 836 3.11 10.71 2.40
C ARG A 836 3.98 9.62 1.77
N GLY A 837 3.41 8.45 1.50
CA GLY A 837 4.12 7.33 0.87
C GLY A 837 4.43 7.57 -0.62
N PRO A 838 5.03 6.58 -1.30
CA PRO A 838 5.34 6.70 -2.72
C PRO A 838 4.08 6.69 -3.60
N VAL A 839 4.06 7.55 -4.63
CA VAL A 839 3.09 7.46 -5.72
C VAL A 839 3.51 6.35 -6.67
N ILE A 840 2.61 5.43 -6.95
CA ILE A 840 2.89 4.34 -7.90
C ILE A 840 2.45 4.76 -9.29
N TYR A 841 3.40 4.79 -10.23
CA TYR A 841 3.11 5.00 -11.64
C TYR A 841 2.96 3.67 -12.37
N ASN A 842 1.72 3.23 -12.52
CA ASN A 842 1.30 2.06 -13.28
C ASN A 842 1.41 2.32 -14.79
N LEU A 843 2.56 1.95 -15.35
CA LEU A 843 2.84 2.13 -16.77
C LEU A 843 2.38 0.91 -17.55
N LEU A 844 1.23 1.04 -18.23
CA LEU A 844 0.54 -0.03 -18.96
C LEU A 844 1.13 -0.27 -20.37
N THR A 845 2.42 0.01 -20.52
CA THR A 845 3.13 0.00 -21.82
C THR A 845 3.89 -1.31 -22.01
N SER A 846 3.96 -1.79 -23.26
CA SER A 846 4.75 -2.97 -23.60
C SER A 846 6.26 -2.66 -23.57
N LEU A 847 7.05 -3.60 -23.06
CA LEU A 847 8.52 -3.56 -23.11
C LEU A 847 9.11 -4.30 -24.31
N TYR A 848 8.26 -4.95 -25.11
CA TYR A 848 8.70 -5.70 -26.29
C TYR A 848 9.00 -4.77 -27.47
N THR A 849 10.08 -5.05 -28.21
CA THR A 849 10.47 -4.34 -29.44
C THR A 849 10.48 -5.33 -30.61
N ARG A 850 9.73 -5.03 -31.68
CA ARG A 850 9.74 -5.84 -32.91
C ARG A 850 10.93 -5.49 -33.78
N ILE A 851 11.32 -6.40 -34.67
CA ILE A 851 12.26 -6.08 -35.77
C ILE A 851 11.72 -4.93 -36.63
N GLY A 852 10.41 -4.87 -36.86
CA GLY A 852 9.74 -3.76 -37.55
C GLY A 852 9.58 -2.48 -36.72
N ASP A 853 9.92 -2.50 -35.42
CA ASP A 853 10.01 -1.29 -34.58
C ASP A 853 11.39 -0.62 -34.69
N ILE A 854 12.20 -1.01 -35.68
CA ILE A 854 13.49 -0.42 -36.03
C ILE A 854 13.29 0.42 -37.29
N GLY A 855 13.04 1.73 -37.12
CA GLY A 855 12.89 2.68 -38.24
C GLY A 855 12.08 3.93 -37.89
N PRO A 856 12.06 4.95 -38.78
CA PRO A 856 11.20 6.12 -38.65
C PRO A 856 9.71 5.70 -38.76
N GLY A 857 8.93 5.96 -37.70
CA GLY A 857 7.52 5.56 -37.58
C GLY A 857 7.24 4.37 -36.64
N ALA A 858 8.29 3.81 -36.02
CA ALA A 858 8.21 2.63 -35.15
C ALA A 858 7.45 2.83 -33.82
N ASN A 859 7.01 1.72 -33.22
CA ASN A 859 6.39 1.74 -31.90
C ASN A 859 7.43 1.96 -30.78
N HIS A 860 7.77 3.22 -30.49
CA HIS A 860 8.66 3.64 -29.40
C HIS A 860 8.10 3.45 -27.95
N GLN A 861 7.35 2.38 -27.67
CA GLN A 861 6.80 2.08 -26.35
C GLN A 861 7.90 1.80 -25.32
N ARG A 862 8.86 0.95 -25.66
CA ARG A 862 10.02 0.64 -24.82
C ARG A 862 10.87 1.88 -24.51
N GLU A 863 11.17 2.70 -25.53
CA GLU A 863 11.93 3.95 -25.34
C GLU A 863 11.20 4.92 -24.41
N SER A 864 9.88 5.02 -24.55
CA SER A 864 9.06 5.82 -23.64
C SER A 864 9.12 5.30 -22.21
N ALA A 865 9.07 3.98 -21.99
CA ALA A 865 9.17 3.38 -20.67
C ALA A 865 10.55 3.64 -20.04
N LYS A 866 11.63 3.50 -20.82
CA LYS A 866 12.99 3.84 -20.39
C LYS A 866 13.08 5.28 -19.88
N LEU A 867 12.61 6.25 -20.66
CA LEU A 867 12.66 7.67 -20.29
C LEU A 867 11.81 7.97 -19.04
N ILE A 868 10.69 7.27 -18.87
CA ILE A 868 9.83 7.42 -17.69
C ILE A 868 10.53 6.92 -16.44
N ILE A 869 11.12 5.73 -16.50
CA ILE A 869 11.84 5.13 -15.37
C ILE A 869 13.03 6.01 -14.97
N GLN A 870 13.85 6.43 -15.93
CA GLN A 870 14.96 7.36 -15.69
C GLN A 870 14.46 8.70 -15.13
N GLY A 871 13.33 9.22 -15.62
CA GLY A 871 12.72 10.45 -15.11
C GLY A 871 12.25 10.32 -13.66
N ALA A 872 11.70 9.16 -13.28
CA ALA A 872 11.34 8.86 -11.91
C ALA A 872 12.57 8.75 -10.99
N HIS A 873 13.68 8.15 -11.45
CA HIS A 873 14.94 8.17 -10.70
C HIS A 873 15.45 9.59 -10.49
N LEU A 874 15.45 10.43 -11.53
CA LEU A 874 15.86 11.83 -11.43
C LEU A 874 14.97 12.63 -10.46
N TYR A 875 13.66 12.43 -10.52
CA TYR A 875 12.71 13.03 -9.57
C TYR A 875 13.01 12.60 -8.13
N ASN A 876 13.17 11.29 -7.90
CA ASN A 876 13.46 10.73 -6.58
C ASN A 876 14.83 11.17 -6.05
N LYS A 877 15.84 11.32 -6.92
CA LYS A 877 17.15 11.85 -6.56
C LYS A 877 17.06 13.28 -6.08
N LYS A 878 16.36 14.17 -6.81
CA LYS A 878 16.13 15.56 -6.38
C LYS A 878 15.41 15.62 -5.03
N LYS A 879 14.39 14.77 -4.84
CA LYS A 879 13.67 14.63 -3.56
C LYS A 879 14.59 14.20 -2.41
N LEU A 880 15.46 13.23 -2.66
CA LEU A 880 16.46 12.76 -1.69
C LEU A 880 17.48 13.87 -1.35
N GLU A 881 17.98 14.61 -2.35
CA GLU A 881 18.91 15.74 -2.18
C GLU A 881 18.26 16.91 -1.42
N GLU A 882 16.96 17.15 -1.63
CA GLU A 882 16.18 18.17 -0.90
C GLU A 882 15.77 17.73 0.52
N GLY A 883 16.05 16.49 0.91
CA GLY A 883 15.58 15.91 2.17
C GLY A 883 14.04 15.78 2.26
N LYS A 884 13.37 15.55 1.13
CA LYS A 884 11.92 15.39 1.03
C LYS A 884 11.60 13.98 0.56
N LEU A 885 11.52 13.02 1.47
CA LEU A 885 11.24 11.62 1.11
C LEU A 885 9.75 11.32 0.88
N ASP A 886 8.88 12.32 1.11
CA ASP A 886 7.45 12.22 0.81
C ASP A 886 7.17 12.20 -0.69
N GLY A 887 6.31 11.28 -1.13
CA GLY A 887 5.82 11.26 -2.51
C GLY A 887 6.85 10.84 -3.56
N LEU A 888 7.80 9.96 -3.21
CA LEU A 888 8.66 9.31 -4.22
C LEU A 888 7.81 8.63 -5.30
N VAL A 889 8.33 8.49 -6.51
CA VAL A 889 7.62 7.81 -7.61
C VAL A 889 8.25 6.46 -7.91
N TYR A 890 7.47 5.38 -7.80
CA TYR A 890 7.89 4.05 -8.24
C TYR A 890 7.13 3.65 -9.50
N VAL A 891 7.85 3.32 -10.57
CA VAL A 891 7.26 2.97 -11.86
C VAL A 891 6.99 1.47 -11.91
N GLN A 892 5.72 1.08 -11.88
CA GLN A 892 5.28 -0.30 -12.04
C GLN A 892 4.92 -0.57 -13.51
N ASN A 893 5.91 -1.01 -14.30
CA ASN A 893 5.67 -1.40 -15.70
C ASN A 893 5.40 -2.91 -15.82
N ILE A 894 4.31 -3.40 -15.22
CA ILE A 894 3.79 -4.74 -15.50
C ILE A 894 3.02 -4.66 -16.83
N PRO A 895 3.46 -5.33 -17.90
CA PRO A 895 2.80 -5.19 -19.19
C PRO A 895 1.41 -5.83 -19.17
N VAL A 896 0.43 -5.15 -19.78
CA VAL A 896 -0.96 -5.65 -19.87
C VAL A 896 -1.28 -6.31 -21.22
N ASN A 897 -0.33 -6.32 -22.15
CA ASN A 897 -0.51 -7.02 -23.42
C ASN A 897 -0.07 -8.47 -23.26
N GLN A 898 -0.78 -9.38 -23.92
CA GLN A 898 -0.47 -10.81 -23.90
C GLN A 898 0.75 -11.19 -24.79
N HIS A 899 1.50 -10.20 -25.30
CA HIS A 899 2.59 -10.32 -26.29
C HIS A 899 3.97 -9.81 -25.80
N THR A 900 4.15 -9.60 -24.50
CA THR A 900 5.35 -8.89 -24.00
C THR A 900 6.39 -9.83 -23.42
N LEU A 901 7.62 -9.31 -23.27
CA LEU A 901 8.60 -9.94 -22.39
C LEU A 901 8.01 -10.01 -20.98
N GLU A 902 8.08 -11.21 -20.39
CA GLU A 902 7.78 -11.41 -18.98
C GLU A 902 8.75 -10.57 -18.14
N LEU A 903 8.27 -10.03 -17.03
CA LEU A 903 9.15 -9.37 -16.06
C LEU A 903 10.05 -10.44 -15.44
N ASN A 904 11.32 -10.41 -15.80
CA ASN A 904 12.32 -11.33 -15.28
C ASN A 904 13.63 -10.58 -15.10
N HIS A 905 14.27 -10.79 -13.95
CA HIS A 905 15.56 -10.23 -13.65
C HIS A 905 16.71 -10.85 -14.48
N GLU A 906 16.47 -12.00 -15.10
CA GLU A 906 17.35 -12.67 -16.07
C GLU A 906 17.06 -12.27 -17.52
N ALA A 907 16.08 -11.38 -17.78
CA ALA A 907 15.75 -10.97 -19.15
C ALA A 907 16.96 -10.35 -19.86
N PHE A 908 17.18 -10.66 -21.13
CA PHE A 908 18.25 -10.03 -21.92
C PHE A 908 18.06 -8.51 -22.09
N ASP A 909 16.82 -8.03 -21.97
CA ASP A 909 16.45 -6.63 -22.12
C ASP A 909 16.72 -5.84 -20.84
N ASP A 910 17.48 -4.74 -20.95
CA ASP A 910 17.84 -3.90 -19.81
C ASP A 910 16.63 -3.22 -19.17
N VAL A 911 15.72 -2.67 -19.96
CA VAL A 911 14.50 -2.01 -19.46
C VAL A 911 13.59 -3.01 -18.74
N ALA A 912 13.47 -4.25 -19.22
CA ALA A 912 12.70 -5.31 -18.56
C ALA A 912 13.26 -5.70 -17.20
N ARG A 913 14.60 -5.82 -17.08
CA ARG A 913 15.25 -6.10 -15.79
C ARG A 913 15.05 -4.96 -14.80
N GLU A 914 15.17 -3.70 -15.25
CA GLU A 914 14.92 -2.54 -14.41
C GLU A 914 13.45 -2.47 -13.97
N ALA A 915 12.52 -2.64 -14.92
CA ALA A 915 11.09 -2.66 -14.65
C ALA A 915 10.70 -3.77 -13.66
N THR A 916 11.40 -4.91 -13.67
CA THR A 916 11.18 -5.99 -12.70
C THR A 916 11.51 -5.53 -11.28
N LEU A 917 12.68 -4.92 -11.07
CA LEU A 917 13.10 -4.43 -9.76
C LEU A 917 12.22 -3.28 -9.26
N MET A 918 11.84 -2.36 -10.15
CA MET A 918 10.93 -1.25 -9.81
C MET A 918 9.51 -1.74 -9.49
N ALA A 919 9.01 -2.78 -10.18
CA ALA A 919 7.73 -3.40 -9.86
C ALA A 919 7.76 -4.12 -8.50
N HIS A 920 8.89 -4.74 -8.11
CA HIS A 920 9.05 -5.31 -6.76
C HIS A 920 8.95 -4.23 -5.68
N MET A 921 9.63 -3.10 -5.87
CA MET A 921 9.55 -1.97 -4.95
C MET A 921 8.13 -1.40 -4.86
N ALA A 922 7.47 -1.19 -5.99
CA ALA A 922 6.10 -0.70 -6.06
C ALA A 922 5.13 -1.63 -5.32
N MET A 923 5.07 -2.91 -5.69
CA MET A 923 4.17 -3.88 -5.05
C MET A 923 4.44 -4.03 -3.56
N LEU A 924 5.71 -4.04 -3.12
CA LEU A 924 6.04 -4.09 -1.69
C LEU A 924 5.54 -2.85 -0.94
N SER A 925 5.73 -1.66 -1.51
CA SER A 925 5.25 -0.42 -0.89
C SER A 925 3.72 -0.37 -0.80
N THR A 926 3.02 -0.88 -1.82
CA THR A 926 1.57 -1.07 -1.81
C THR A 926 1.16 -2.03 -0.69
N LEU A 927 1.78 -3.22 -0.62
CA LEU A 927 1.47 -4.24 0.41
C LEU A 927 1.78 -3.79 1.83
N VAL A 928 2.82 -2.98 2.04
CA VAL A 928 3.16 -2.38 3.35
C VAL A 928 2.03 -1.50 3.88
N SER A 929 1.25 -0.84 3.00
CA SER A 929 0.08 -0.06 3.40
C SER A 929 -1.05 -0.91 4.00
N TYR A 930 -1.04 -2.23 3.73
CA TYR A 930 -2.06 -3.20 4.17
C TYR A 930 -1.49 -4.26 5.12
N ARG A 931 -0.26 -4.06 5.62
CA ARG A 931 0.43 -5.05 6.47
C ARG A 931 -0.29 -5.38 7.78
N SER A 932 -1.16 -4.49 8.27
CA SER A 932 -2.02 -4.74 9.45
C SER A 932 -3.00 -5.90 9.23
N TYR A 933 -3.30 -6.25 7.98
CA TYR A 933 -4.17 -7.38 7.60
C TYR A 933 -3.41 -8.68 7.29
N LEU A 934 -2.09 -8.67 7.47
CA LEU A 934 -1.23 -9.83 7.28
C LEU A 934 -0.79 -10.38 8.63
N PRO A 935 -0.48 -11.68 8.74
CA PRO A 935 0.06 -12.24 9.98
C PRO A 935 1.29 -11.44 10.45
N VAL A 936 1.43 -11.24 11.76
CA VAL A 936 2.46 -10.36 12.36
C VAL A 936 3.88 -10.68 11.85
N SER A 937 4.24 -11.98 11.77
CA SER A 937 5.53 -12.41 11.24
C SER A 937 5.73 -12.02 9.77
N LEU A 938 4.67 -12.06 8.96
CA LEU A 938 4.70 -11.62 7.57
C LEU A 938 4.73 -10.09 7.47
N ASN A 939 3.94 -9.39 8.27
CA ASN A 939 3.93 -7.93 8.38
C ASN A 939 5.36 -7.39 8.64
N GLN A 940 6.01 -7.89 9.71
CA GLN A 940 7.38 -7.50 10.06
C GLN A 940 8.36 -7.82 8.93
N SER A 941 8.23 -9.01 8.33
CA SER A 941 9.09 -9.44 7.24
C SER A 941 8.94 -8.58 5.97
N LEU A 942 7.71 -8.19 5.60
CA LEU A 942 7.45 -7.35 4.43
C LEU A 942 7.95 -5.92 4.66
N TYR A 943 7.72 -5.38 5.86
CA TYR A 943 8.22 -4.06 6.22
C TYR A 943 9.75 -4.00 6.19
N ALA A 944 10.42 -4.98 6.83
CA ALA A 944 11.87 -5.07 6.81
C ALA A 944 12.42 -5.19 5.38
N ALA A 945 11.74 -5.95 4.52
CA ALA A 945 12.14 -6.08 3.13
C ALA A 945 11.97 -4.76 2.35
N SER A 946 10.84 -4.08 2.52
CA SER A 946 10.58 -2.76 1.92
C SER A 946 11.65 -1.74 2.33
N GLU A 947 11.96 -1.66 3.63
CA GLU A 947 12.99 -0.76 4.15
C GLU A 947 14.37 -1.08 3.58
N LYS A 948 14.71 -2.37 3.48
CA LYS A 948 16.00 -2.79 2.94
C LYS A 948 16.14 -2.46 1.45
N LEU A 949 15.12 -2.72 0.64
CA LEU A 949 15.12 -2.36 -0.78
C LEU A 949 15.19 -0.84 -0.97
N ARG A 950 14.44 -0.07 -0.16
CA ARG A 950 14.48 1.40 -0.16
C ARG A 950 15.88 1.93 0.16
N ALA A 951 16.56 1.36 1.15
CA ALA A 951 17.94 1.72 1.48
C ALA A 951 18.93 1.44 0.33
N TYR A 952 18.80 0.30 -0.35
CA TYR A 952 19.61 0.01 -1.54
C TYR A 952 19.35 0.99 -2.69
N TYR A 953 18.09 1.37 -2.89
CA TYR A 953 17.70 2.35 -3.88
C TYR A 953 18.26 3.74 -3.57
N PHE A 954 18.19 4.20 -2.32
CA PHE A 954 18.80 5.46 -1.90
C PHE A 954 20.33 5.45 -2.03
N THR A 955 20.97 4.30 -1.77
CA THR A 955 22.41 4.13 -2.01
C THR A 955 22.74 4.35 -3.48
N TYR A 956 21.93 3.79 -4.38
CA TYR A 956 22.06 4.01 -5.82
C TYR A 956 21.87 5.48 -6.19
N LEU A 957 20.79 6.13 -5.76
CA LEU A 957 20.50 7.52 -6.09
C LEU A 957 21.61 8.49 -5.65
N LYS A 958 22.27 8.23 -4.51
CA LYS A 958 23.41 9.03 -4.01
C LYS A 958 24.69 8.84 -4.82
N GLN A 959 24.88 7.65 -5.40
CA GLN A 959 26.09 7.30 -6.16
C GLN A 959 25.96 7.58 -7.67
N GLU A 960 24.74 7.71 -8.16
CA GLU A 960 24.41 7.90 -9.57
C GLU A 960 24.98 9.21 -10.11
N ARG A 961 25.91 9.12 -11.08
CA ARG A 961 26.63 10.29 -11.63
C ARG A 961 26.00 10.87 -12.89
N ASN A 962 25.36 10.06 -13.73
CA ASN A 962 24.98 10.44 -15.09
C ASN A 962 23.46 10.58 -15.31
N ASN A 963 22.64 10.45 -14.26
CA ASN A 963 21.17 10.53 -14.29
C ASN A 963 20.53 9.65 -15.39
N SER A 964 21.21 8.59 -15.80
CA SER A 964 20.85 7.76 -16.96
C SER A 964 21.18 6.28 -16.78
N ASP A 965 21.94 5.90 -15.76
CA ASP A 965 22.18 4.49 -15.46
C ASP A 965 20.98 3.93 -14.70
N PHE A 966 20.68 2.65 -14.89
CA PHE A 966 19.57 1.98 -14.23
C PHE A 966 19.95 1.46 -12.85
N PHE A 967 18.98 1.43 -11.92
CA PHE A 967 19.20 0.90 -10.57
C PHE A 967 19.73 -0.53 -10.62
N LYS A 968 19.19 -1.38 -11.49
CA LYS A 968 19.60 -2.79 -11.66
C LYS A 968 21.08 -3.00 -12.00
N ASP A 969 21.75 -2.00 -12.58
CA ASP A 969 23.14 -2.13 -13.03
C ASP A 969 24.13 -1.78 -11.92
N SER A 970 23.66 -1.04 -10.92
CA SER A 970 24.43 -0.70 -9.73
C SER A 970 24.69 -1.92 -8.83
N PHE A 971 25.73 -1.82 -8.00
CA PHE A 971 26.02 -2.86 -7.00
C PHE A 971 24.87 -3.00 -6.00
N SER A 972 24.29 -1.89 -5.53
CA SER A 972 23.14 -1.94 -4.61
C SER A 972 21.88 -2.51 -5.26
N GLY A 973 21.67 -2.31 -6.55
CA GLY A 973 20.55 -2.92 -7.29
C GLY A 973 20.65 -4.44 -7.39
N LYS A 974 21.85 -4.97 -7.66
CA LYS A 974 22.09 -6.43 -7.64
C LYS A 974 21.83 -7.02 -6.25
N MET A 975 22.34 -6.35 -5.20
CA MET A 975 22.09 -6.76 -3.81
C MET A 975 20.60 -6.71 -3.45
N ALA A 976 19.86 -5.71 -3.94
CA ALA A 976 18.42 -5.59 -3.72
C ALA A 976 17.65 -6.74 -4.37
N GLN A 977 18.02 -7.10 -5.60
CA GLN A 977 17.41 -8.21 -6.34
C GLN A 977 17.65 -9.56 -5.63
N ASP A 978 18.91 -9.89 -5.30
CA ASP A 978 19.26 -11.14 -4.63
C ASP A 978 18.53 -11.28 -3.27
N TYR A 979 18.48 -10.17 -2.52
CA TYR A 979 17.75 -10.13 -1.26
C TYR A 979 16.25 -10.33 -1.44
N PHE A 980 15.63 -9.66 -2.42
CA PHE A 980 14.20 -9.81 -2.70
C PHE A 980 13.85 -11.25 -3.10
N GLU A 981 14.62 -11.87 -3.99
CA GLU A 981 14.38 -13.26 -4.42
C GLU A 981 14.47 -14.24 -3.24
N GLY A 982 15.47 -14.08 -2.37
CA GLY A 982 15.59 -14.89 -1.15
C GLY A 982 14.46 -14.68 -0.13
N MET A 983 13.84 -13.49 -0.10
CA MET A 983 12.66 -13.23 0.73
C MET A 983 11.38 -13.80 0.11
N ARG A 984 11.22 -13.67 -1.20
CA ARG A 984 10.10 -14.22 -1.97
C ARG A 984 9.97 -15.73 -1.78
N GLU A 985 11.08 -16.46 -1.86
CA GLU A 985 11.10 -17.91 -1.63
C GLU A 985 10.58 -18.29 -0.23
N LYS A 986 10.98 -17.52 0.80
CA LYS A 986 10.48 -17.72 2.16
C LYS A 986 8.97 -17.43 2.24
N TRP A 987 8.52 -16.33 1.64
CA TRP A 987 7.11 -15.93 1.61
C TRP A 987 6.21 -16.93 0.90
N ASN A 988 6.70 -17.62 -0.13
CA ASN A 988 5.90 -18.59 -0.87
C ASN A 988 5.40 -19.74 0.02
N SER A 989 6.18 -20.11 1.05
CA SER A 989 5.84 -21.15 2.03
C SER A 989 4.86 -20.70 3.12
N VAL A 990 4.48 -19.42 3.16
CA VAL A 990 3.60 -18.88 4.20
C VAL A 990 2.15 -19.23 3.89
N ASN A 991 1.49 -19.83 4.88
CA ASN A 991 0.04 -20.02 4.88
C ASN A 991 -0.62 -18.80 5.52
N ILE A 992 -1.52 -18.18 4.77
CA ILE A 992 -2.32 -17.04 5.22
C ILE A 992 -3.79 -17.43 5.19
N GLN A 993 -4.54 -17.02 6.21
CA GLN A 993 -5.99 -17.17 6.23
C GLN A 993 -6.62 -16.01 5.48
N ALA A 994 -7.62 -16.31 4.65
CA ALA A 994 -8.31 -15.29 3.86
C ALA A 994 -9.10 -14.33 4.76
N ALA A 995 -9.03 -13.03 4.48
CA ALA A 995 -9.84 -12.02 5.14
C ALA A 995 -11.33 -12.19 4.74
N GLU A 996 -12.23 -12.35 5.71
CA GLU A 996 -13.63 -12.68 5.40
C GLU A 996 -14.48 -11.49 4.94
N ASP A 997 -14.31 -10.32 5.58
CA ASP A 997 -15.23 -9.17 5.47
C ASP A 997 -14.58 -7.88 4.92
N ASN A 998 -13.33 -7.97 4.45
CA ASN A 998 -12.61 -6.80 3.96
C ASN A 998 -11.99 -7.10 2.59
N LEU A 999 -12.61 -6.55 1.53
CA LEU A 999 -12.15 -6.76 0.16
C LEU A 999 -10.74 -6.22 -0.08
N HIS A 1000 -10.36 -5.08 0.49
CA HIS A 1000 -9.01 -4.53 0.32
C HIS A 1000 -7.97 -5.45 0.95
N ALA A 1001 -8.24 -5.95 2.17
CA ALA A 1001 -7.38 -6.95 2.80
C ALA A 1001 -7.28 -8.24 1.97
N LEU A 1002 -8.41 -8.71 1.44
CA LEU A 1002 -8.47 -9.91 0.61
C LEU A 1002 -7.66 -9.74 -0.69
N VAL A 1003 -7.83 -8.61 -1.40
CA VAL A 1003 -7.06 -8.33 -2.63
C VAL A 1003 -5.57 -8.13 -2.32
N ALA A 1004 -5.22 -7.51 -1.18
CA ALA A 1004 -3.82 -7.40 -0.75
C ALA A 1004 -3.20 -8.79 -0.47
N GLN A 1005 -3.95 -9.71 0.13
CA GLN A 1005 -3.51 -11.09 0.33
C GLN A 1005 -3.34 -11.84 -1.00
N VAL A 1006 -4.23 -11.64 -1.98
CA VAL A 1006 -4.08 -12.20 -3.34
C VAL A 1006 -2.84 -11.65 -4.03
N LEU A 1007 -2.63 -10.33 -4.01
CA LEU A 1007 -1.47 -9.68 -4.60
C LEU A 1007 -0.16 -10.14 -3.93
N PHE A 1008 -0.16 -10.25 -2.61
CA PHE A 1008 0.98 -10.82 -1.88
C PHE A 1008 1.27 -12.26 -2.32
N LYS A 1009 0.25 -13.12 -2.41
CA LYS A 1009 0.44 -14.51 -2.82
C LYS A 1009 0.94 -14.61 -4.26
N ALA A 1010 0.45 -13.75 -5.16
CA ALA A 1010 0.95 -13.61 -6.53
C ALA A 1010 2.41 -13.14 -6.61
N LEU A 1011 2.81 -12.21 -5.73
CA LEU A 1011 4.19 -11.76 -5.60
C LEU A 1011 5.11 -12.90 -5.14
N ALA A 1012 4.66 -13.64 -4.12
CA ALA A 1012 5.38 -14.76 -3.51
C ALA A 1012 5.52 -15.96 -4.47
N SER A 1013 4.47 -16.31 -5.22
CA SER A 1013 4.47 -17.40 -6.21
C SER A 1013 5.23 -17.04 -7.50
N GLY A 1014 5.35 -15.74 -7.79
CA GLY A 1014 5.92 -15.25 -9.05
C GLY A 1014 4.91 -15.11 -10.20
N ASP A 1015 3.60 -15.20 -9.92
CA ASP A 1015 2.56 -15.09 -10.94
C ASP A 1015 2.56 -13.74 -11.67
N TYR A 1016 3.03 -12.66 -11.03
CA TYR A 1016 3.15 -11.34 -11.65
C TYR A 1016 4.11 -11.31 -12.86
N ARG A 1017 5.00 -12.30 -12.98
CA ARG A 1017 5.93 -12.41 -14.12
C ARG A 1017 5.22 -12.86 -15.39
N ASN A 1018 4.16 -13.65 -15.26
CA ASN A 1018 3.41 -14.18 -16.38
C ASN A 1018 2.59 -13.06 -17.05
N ALA A 1019 2.90 -12.78 -18.32
CA ALA A 1019 2.26 -11.72 -19.10
C ALA A 1019 0.73 -11.91 -19.21
N GLN A 1020 0.21 -13.13 -19.07
CA GLN A 1020 -1.22 -13.40 -19.04
C GLN A 1020 -1.93 -12.63 -17.92
N PHE A 1021 -1.29 -12.54 -16.74
CA PHE A 1021 -1.90 -11.96 -15.54
C PHE A 1021 -1.61 -10.47 -15.38
N GLY A 1022 -0.90 -9.84 -16.33
CA GLY A 1022 -0.46 -8.46 -16.18
C GLY A 1022 -1.59 -7.46 -15.97
N MET A 1023 -2.72 -7.63 -16.66
CA MET A 1023 -3.91 -6.79 -16.45
C MET A 1023 -4.51 -6.99 -15.05
N LEU A 1024 -4.61 -8.24 -14.58
CA LEU A 1024 -5.09 -8.57 -13.24
C LEU A 1024 -4.16 -7.97 -12.15
N MET A 1025 -2.85 -8.07 -12.31
CA MET A 1025 -1.88 -7.48 -11.38
C MET A 1025 -2.02 -5.97 -11.30
N GLN A 1026 -2.09 -5.29 -12.45
CA GLN A 1026 -2.27 -3.83 -12.51
C GLN A 1026 -3.61 -3.41 -11.89
N THR A 1027 -4.70 -4.15 -12.14
CA THR A 1027 -6.00 -3.91 -11.51
C THR A 1027 -5.91 -4.03 -9.99
N MET A 1028 -5.33 -5.12 -9.46
CA MET A 1028 -5.21 -5.30 -8.01
C MET A 1028 -4.31 -4.25 -7.37
N SER A 1029 -3.22 -3.87 -8.05
CA SER A 1029 -2.30 -2.84 -7.57
C SER A 1029 -2.98 -1.47 -7.47
N ILE A 1030 -3.58 -0.98 -8.56
CA ILE A 1030 -4.25 0.33 -8.59
C ILE A 1030 -5.40 0.40 -7.57
N PHE A 1031 -6.14 -0.71 -7.39
CA PHE A 1031 -7.21 -0.78 -6.39
C PHE A 1031 -6.70 -0.61 -4.95
N LEU A 1032 -5.49 -1.11 -4.66
CA LEU A 1032 -4.90 -1.02 -3.32
C LEU A 1032 -4.12 0.28 -3.10
N GLU A 1033 -3.57 0.89 -4.13
CA GLU A 1033 -2.68 2.05 -3.99
C GLU A 1033 -3.40 3.28 -3.39
N PRO A 1034 -2.88 3.87 -2.30
CA PRO A 1034 -3.46 5.09 -1.73
C PRO A 1034 -3.33 6.30 -2.66
N ALA A 1035 -2.29 6.32 -3.50
CA ALA A 1035 -2.06 7.33 -4.53
C ALA A 1035 -1.44 6.69 -5.77
N SER A 1036 -2.09 6.83 -6.93
CA SER A 1036 -1.65 6.19 -8.17
C SER A 1036 -1.78 7.06 -9.40
N LEU A 1037 -0.82 6.88 -10.30
CA LEU A 1037 -0.86 7.36 -11.67
C LEU A 1037 -0.96 6.14 -12.59
N ALA A 1038 -1.78 6.22 -13.63
CA ALA A 1038 -1.89 5.15 -14.59
C ALA A 1038 -1.87 5.70 -16.01
N GLY A 1039 -1.07 5.08 -16.89
CA GLY A 1039 -0.87 5.61 -18.22
C GLY A 1039 -0.36 4.63 -19.27
N CYS A 1040 -0.66 4.95 -20.53
CA CYS A 1040 -0.27 4.19 -21.71
C CYS A 1040 0.13 5.14 -22.84
N LYS A 1041 1.06 4.72 -23.73
CA LYS A 1041 1.51 5.54 -24.86
C LYS A 1041 0.41 5.77 -25.91
N SER A 1042 -0.35 4.73 -26.27
CA SER A 1042 -1.08 4.70 -27.55
C SER A 1042 -2.51 4.17 -27.46
N ALA A 1043 -3.00 3.81 -26.27
CA ALA A 1043 -4.33 3.25 -26.08
C ALA A 1043 -4.93 3.70 -24.74
N ASN A 1044 -5.89 4.61 -24.79
CA ASN A 1044 -6.78 4.89 -23.65
C ASN A 1044 -7.52 3.61 -23.25
N GLU A 1045 -7.78 2.76 -24.23
CA GLU A 1045 -8.51 1.50 -24.12
C GLU A 1045 -7.88 0.50 -23.15
N ARG A 1046 -6.54 0.45 -23.05
CA ARG A 1046 -5.87 -0.40 -22.05
C ARG A 1046 -6.04 0.13 -20.63
N TYR A 1047 -5.96 1.45 -20.49
CA TYR A 1047 -6.25 2.09 -19.21
C TYR A 1047 -7.71 1.83 -18.81
N GLN A 1048 -8.65 1.95 -19.75
CA GLN A 1048 -10.07 1.66 -19.50
C GLN A 1048 -10.30 0.21 -19.08
N ALA A 1049 -9.68 -0.75 -19.76
CA ALA A 1049 -9.79 -2.17 -19.40
C ALA A 1049 -9.35 -2.44 -17.95
N VAL A 1050 -8.25 -1.81 -17.51
CA VAL A 1050 -7.76 -1.91 -16.12
C VAL A 1050 -8.69 -1.15 -15.17
N SER A 1051 -9.04 0.10 -15.49
CA SER A 1051 -9.86 0.99 -14.65
C SER A 1051 -11.30 0.47 -14.49
N GLY A 1052 -11.85 -0.20 -15.50
CA GLY A 1052 -13.17 -0.85 -15.43
C GLY A 1052 -13.20 -2.03 -14.48
N ARG A 1053 -12.11 -2.79 -14.38
CA ARG A 1053 -11.94 -3.83 -13.36
C ARG A 1053 -11.68 -3.25 -11.97
N VAL A 1054 -10.96 -2.12 -11.88
CA VAL A 1054 -10.79 -1.36 -10.62
C VAL A 1054 -12.16 -0.86 -10.13
N ALA A 1055 -12.98 -0.29 -11.02
CA ALA A 1055 -14.35 0.12 -10.70
C ALA A 1055 -15.20 -1.08 -10.24
N LEU A 1056 -15.09 -2.23 -10.90
CA LEU A 1056 -15.76 -3.45 -10.43
C LEU A 1056 -15.33 -3.83 -9.00
N LEU A 1057 -14.05 -3.77 -8.65
CA LEU A 1057 -13.61 -4.03 -7.28
C LEU A 1057 -14.16 -2.99 -6.29
N TRP A 1058 -14.15 -1.69 -6.65
CA TRP A 1058 -14.74 -0.64 -5.81
C TRP A 1058 -16.23 -0.86 -5.53
N SER A 1059 -16.99 -1.35 -6.52
CA SER A 1059 -18.41 -1.70 -6.37
C SER A 1059 -18.71 -2.87 -5.39
N MET A 1060 -17.67 -3.46 -4.80
CA MET A 1060 -17.75 -4.59 -3.88
C MET A 1060 -17.19 -4.27 -2.47
N THR A 1061 -16.77 -3.03 -2.20
CA THR A 1061 -15.95 -2.67 -1.02
C THR A 1061 -16.72 -2.43 0.28
N GLU A 1062 -17.94 -1.90 0.21
CA GLU A 1062 -18.84 -1.73 1.36
C GLU A 1062 -19.89 -2.86 1.34
N PRO A 1063 -20.57 -3.18 2.46
CA PRO A 1063 -21.52 -4.29 2.55
C PRO A 1063 -22.73 -4.07 1.62
N ALA A 1064 -22.54 -4.40 0.35
CA ALA A 1064 -23.60 -4.55 -0.62
C ALA A 1064 -24.36 -5.80 -0.21
N ARG A 1065 -25.51 -5.60 0.42
CA ARG A 1065 -26.44 -6.70 0.76
C ARG A 1065 -26.84 -7.52 -0.47
N ASP A 1066 -26.59 -7.01 -1.68
CA ASP A 1066 -26.98 -7.60 -2.97
C ASP A 1066 -25.82 -7.76 -3.98
N LEU A 1067 -24.73 -8.44 -3.59
CA LEU A 1067 -23.68 -8.80 -4.55
C LEU A 1067 -24.24 -9.74 -5.65
N THR A 1068 -23.94 -9.45 -6.91
CA THR A 1068 -24.33 -10.32 -8.03
C THR A 1068 -23.62 -11.68 -7.94
N PRO A 1069 -24.17 -12.75 -8.55
CA PRO A 1069 -23.52 -14.06 -8.54
C PRO A 1069 -22.07 -14.05 -9.07
N GLY A 1070 -21.77 -13.18 -10.04
CA GLY A 1070 -20.39 -13.00 -10.54
C GLY A 1070 -19.44 -12.42 -9.50
N LYS A 1071 -19.89 -11.38 -8.77
CA LYS A 1071 -19.12 -10.77 -7.67
C LYS A 1071 -18.88 -11.77 -6.53
N LEU A 1072 -19.87 -12.59 -6.18
CA LEU A 1072 -19.73 -13.67 -5.18
C LEU A 1072 -18.74 -14.75 -5.64
N ALA A 1073 -18.77 -15.15 -6.91
CA ALA A 1073 -17.82 -16.10 -7.47
C ALA A 1073 -16.38 -15.55 -7.46
N LEU A 1074 -16.20 -14.26 -7.74
CA LEU A 1074 -14.91 -13.60 -7.64
C LEU A 1074 -14.37 -13.59 -6.20
N LEU A 1075 -15.20 -13.24 -5.21
CA LEU A 1075 -14.81 -13.33 -3.78
C LEU A 1075 -14.41 -14.74 -3.38
N THR A 1076 -15.18 -15.74 -3.82
CA THR A 1076 -14.91 -17.15 -3.56
C THR A 1076 -13.56 -17.56 -4.16
N ASN A 1077 -13.26 -17.16 -5.38
CA ASN A 1077 -11.98 -17.46 -6.04
C ASN A 1077 -10.81 -16.72 -5.39
N PHE A 1078 -10.98 -15.50 -4.91
CA PHE A 1078 -9.95 -14.82 -4.11
C PHE A 1078 -9.61 -15.60 -2.85
N LYS A 1079 -10.62 -16.00 -2.06
CA LYS A 1079 -10.44 -16.82 -0.85
C LYS A 1079 -9.77 -18.17 -1.19
N ALA A 1080 -10.27 -18.86 -2.21
CA ALA A 1080 -9.73 -20.15 -2.62
C ALA A 1080 -8.28 -20.05 -3.12
N TYR A 1081 -7.90 -18.98 -3.82
CA TYR A 1081 -6.53 -18.76 -4.28
C TYR A 1081 -5.55 -18.54 -3.11
N ILE A 1082 -5.96 -17.74 -2.13
CA ILE A 1082 -5.18 -17.50 -0.89
C ILE A 1082 -4.95 -18.82 -0.14
N GLU A 1083 -5.97 -19.66 -0.07
CA GLU A 1083 -5.92 -20.98 0.58
C GLU A 1083 -5.23 -22.07 -0.25
N GLY A 1084 -4.75 -21.76 -1.46
CA GLY A 1084 -4.11 -22.73 -2.37
C GLY A 1084 -5.08 -23.74 -2.99
N LYS A 1085 -6.38 -23.47 -2.97
CA LYS A 1085 -7.46 -24.30 -3.54
C LYS A 1085 -7.87 -23.89 -4.96
N ALA A 1086 -7.44 -22.73 -5.43
CA ALA A 1086 -7.67 -22.23 -6.79
C ALA A 1086 -6.38 -21.68 -7.42
N THR A 1087 -6.37 -21.53 -8.73
CA THR A 1087 -5.24 -20.96 -9.49
C THR A 1087 -5.45 -19.47 -9.80
N MET A 1088 -4.38 -18.75 -10.14
CA MET A 1088 -4.48 -17.37 -10.61
C MET A 1088 -5.38 -17.23 -11.86
N ASN A 1089 -5.43 -18.26 -12.71
CA ASN A 1089 -6.30 -18.29 -13.87
C ASN A 1089 -7.79 -18.35 -13.50
N ASP A 1090 -8.15 -18.99 -12.38
CA ASP A 1090 -9.54 -19.01 -11.89
C ASP A 1090 -9.95 -17.62 -11.41
N VAL A 1091 -9.05 -16.93 -10.70
CA VAL A 1091 -9.24 -15.53 -10.29
C VAL A 1091 -9.45 -14.63 -11.50
N GLN A 1092 -8.54 -14.70 -12.49
CA GLN A 1092 -8.64 -13.93 -13.74
C GLN A 1092 -9.97 -14.21 -14.45
N ARG A 1093 -10.34 -15.49 -14.62
CA ARG A 1093 -11.58 -15.90 -15.28
C ARG A 1093 -12.80 -15.28 -14.59
N SER A 1094 -12.88 -15.35 -13.26
CA SER A 1094 -14.01 -14.77 -12.52
C SER A 1094 -14.07 -13.25 -12.64
N LEU A 1095 -12.92 -12.58 -12.59
CA LEU A 1095 -12.85 -11.13 -12.73
C LEU A 1095 -13.27 -10.71 -14.15
N ASP A 1096 -12.67 -11.30 -15.18
CA ASP A 1096 -12.95 -10.97 -16.58
C ASP A 1096 -14.39 -11.28 -16.97
N THR A 1097 -14.95 -12.41 -16.51
CA THR A 1097 -16.35 -12.76 -16.78
C THR A 1097 -17.30 -11.78 -16.11
N THR A 1098 -17.00 -11.35 -14.88
CA THR A 1098 -17.83 -10.39 -14.15
C THR A 1098 -17.73 -9.02 -14.80
N TYR A 1099 -16.52 -8.54 -15.08
CA TYR A 1099 -16.25 -7.29 -15.81
C TYR A 1099 -16.98 -7.23 -17.15
N ASN A 1100 -16.85 -8.28 -17.96
CA ASN A 1100 -17.54 -8.42 -19.24
C ASN A 1100 -19.06 -8.24 -19.11
N ARG A 1101 -19.65 -8.65 -17.96
CA ARG A 1101 -21.10 -8.63 -17.72
C ARG A 1101 -21.63 -7.36 -17.07
N SER A 1102 -20.82 -6.66 -16.29
CA SER A 1102 -21.28 -5.56 -15.44
C SER A 1102 -20.82 -4.18 -15.89
N THR A 1103 -19.55 -4.03 -16.29
CA THR A 1103 -18.92 -2.69 -16.41
C THR A 1103 -18.05 -2.53 -17.66
N LEU A 1104 -18.18 -3.41 -18.66
CA LEU A 1104 -17.34 -3.43 -19.87
C LEU A 1104 -17.28 -2.08 -20.61
N TYR A 1105 -18.41 -1.39 -20.68
CA TYR A 1105 -18.57 -0.05 -21.26
C TYR A 1105 -19.15 0.96 -20.25
N GLY A 1106 -18.96 0.72 -18.94
CA GLY A 1106 -19.42 1.63 -17.88
C GLY A 1106 -18.55 2.88 -17.74
N GLY A 1107 -18.73 3.65 -16.66
CA GLY A 1107 -18.07 4.96 -16.48
C GLY A 1107 -16.55 5.00 -16.61
N ALA A 1108 -15.84 3.92 -16.27
CA ALA A 1108 -14.38 3.84 -16.47
C ALA A 1108 -13.97 3.86 -17.96
N CYS A 1109 -14.90 3.54 -18.87
CA CYS A 1109 -14.73 3.64 -20.31
C CYS A 1109 -14.99 5.04 -20.86
N CYS A 1110 -15.22 6.05 -20.03
CA CYS A 1110 -15.40 7.42 -20.53
C CYS A 1110 -14.14 7.99 -21.18
N HIS A 1111 -12.92 7.62 -20.76
CA HIS A 1111 -11.70 8.29 -21.26
C HIS A 1111 -11.47 8.18 -22.78
N SER A 1112 -11.85 7.09 -23.43
CA SER A 1112 -11.81 6.96 -24.89
C SER A 1112 -13.03 7.59 -25.56
N HIS A 1113 -14.19 7.62 -24.91
CA HIS A 1113 -15.35 8.35 -25.44
C HIS A 1113 -15.04 9.85 -25.43
N VAL A 1114 -14.66 10.37 -24.27
CA VAL A 1114 -14.37 11.77 -24.00
C VAL A 1114 -13.09 12.26 -24.68
N ASP A 1115 -12.04 11.43 -24.80
CA ASP A 1115 -10.81 11.85 -25.50
C ASP A 1115 -10.80 11.48 -27.00
N GLN A 1116 -11.64 10.57 -27.48
CA GLN A 1116 -11.49 10.02 -28.84
C GLN A 1116 -12.81 9.67 -29.53
N GLY A 1117 -13.98 9.85 -28.91
CA GLY A 1117 -15.27 9.44 -29.46
C GLY A 1117 -15.55 7.93 -29.40
N GLY A 1118 -14.56 7.07 -29.17
CA GLY A 1118 -14.78 5.61 -29.07
C GLY A 1118 -13.48 4.81 -28.87
N PRO A 1119 -13.53 3.63 -28.23
CA PRO A 1119 -12.36 2.77 -27.99
C PRO A 1119 -12.08 1.88 -29.21
N SER A 1120 -10.93 2.01 -29.88
CA SER A 1120 -10.65 1.31 -31.14
C SER A 1120 -9.38 0.46 -31.17
N LYS A 1121 -8.59 0.43 -30.09
CA LYS A 1121 -7.28 -0.22 -30.02
C LYS A 1121 -7.18 -1.30 -28.93
N LEU A 1122 -8.25 -2.06 -28.75
CA LEU A 1122 -8.28 -3.21 -27.85
C LEU A 1122 -8.93 -4.41 -28.55
N GLU A 1123 -8.32 -5.57 -28.48
CA GLU A 1123 -8.85 -6.79 -29.07
C GLU A 1123 -8.81 -7.91 -28.04
N LYS A 1124 -9.81 -8.80 -28.11
CA LYS A 1124 -9.83 -10.03 -27.34
C LYS A 1124 -9.14 -11.14 -28.11
N THR A 1125 -8.50 -12.06 -27.39
CA THR A 1125 -8.04 -13.31 -28.00
C THR A 1125 -9.18 -14.30 -28.22
N ASN A 1126 -9.03 -15.23 -29.16
CA ASN A 1126 -9.92 -16.38 -29.31
C ASN A 1126 -9.68 -17.46 -28.25
N LYS A 1127 -8.55 -17.39 -27.50
CA LYS A 1127 -8.21 -18.35 -26.46
C LYS A 1127 -8.78 -17.90 -25.12
N PRO A 1128 -9.63 -18.70 -24.45
CA PRO A 1128 -10.21 -18.32 -23.15
C PRO A 1128 -9.15 -17.90 -22.12
N SER A 1129 -8.01 -18.61 -22.06
CA SER A 1129 -6.93 -18.31 -21.11
C SER A 1129 -6.16 -17.01 -21.39
N GLY A 1130 -6.30 -16.34 -22.53
CA GLY A 1130 -5.43 -15.19 -22.83
C GLY A 1130 -3.99 -15.56 -23.24
N LYS A 1131 -3.63 -16.85 -23.28
CA LYS A 1131 -2.24 -17.25 -23.61
C LYS A 1131 -2.02 -17.29 -25.12
N LEU A 1132 -1.34 -16.28 -25.65
CA LEU A 1132 -1.07 -16.15 -27.09
C LEU A 1132 0.14 -16.98 -27.55
N SER A 1133 0.19 -17.27 -28.85
CA SER A 1133 1.35 -17.94 -29.47
C SER A 1133 2.51 -16.96 -29.59
N PHE A 1134 3.75 -17.47 -29.53
CA PHE A 1134 4.96 -16.67 -29.79
C PHE A 1134 4.91 -15.93 -31.14
N PHE A 1135 4.17 -16.47 -32.11
CA PHE A 1135 4.03 -15.90 -33.47
C PHE A 1135 2.87 -14.90 -33.63
N ASP A 1136 2.04 -14.67 -32.62
CA ASP A 1136 0.95 -13.70 -32.75
C ASP A 1136 1.50 -12.27 -32.66
N VAL A 1137 1.40 -11.51 -33.76
CA VAL A 1137 2.03 -10.18 -33.93
C VAL A 1137 1.05 -9.00 -33.78
N ASN A 1138 -0.11 -9.14 -33.12
CA ASN A 1138 -1.05 -8.02 -32.93
C ASN A 1138 -1.00 -7.43 -31.51
N THR A 1139 -0.29 -6.32 -31.30
CA THR A 1139 -0.18 -5.66 -29.97
C THR A 1139 -1.49 -5.09 -29.43
N ASN A 1140 -2.58 -5.10 -30.21
CA ASN A 1140 -3.89 -4.69 -29.72
C ASN A 1140 -4.60 -5.82 -28.96
N ILE A 1141 -4.16 -7.08 -29.09
CA ILE A 1141 -4.72 -8.18 -28.29
C ILE A 1141 -4.20 -8.06 -26.85
N ALA A 1142 -5.09 -7.64 -25.96
CA ALA A 1142 -4.82 -7.52 -24.53
C ALA A 1142 -5.95 -8.12 -23.68
N GLU A 1143 -7.15 -8.26 -24.23
CA GLU A 1143 -8.29 -8.85 -23.52
C GLU A 1143 -8.30 -10.37 -23.62
N SER A 1144 -8.77 -11.04 -22.57
CA SER A 1144 -8.92 -12.49 -22.55
C SER A 1144 -10.11 -12.94 -23.40
N GLY A 1145 -10.18 -14.25 -23.70
CA GLY A 1145 -11.32 -14.80 -24.44
C GLY A 1145 -12.65 -14.76 -23.66
N TYR A 1146 -12.61 -14.48 -22.35
CA TYR A 1146 -13.80 -14.34 -21.50
C TYR A 1146 -14.56 -13.01 -21.71
N VAL A 1147 -13.92 -12.02 -22.35
CA VAL A 1147 -14.53 -10.71 -22.63
C VAL A 1147 -15.22 -10.72 -23.99
N ASP A 1148 -16.23 -11.58 -24.13
CA ASP A 1148 -16.89 -11.87 -25.40
C ASP A 1148 -17.91 -10.83 -25.88
N ARG A 1149 -18.34 -9.91 -25.02
CA ARG A 1149 -19.25 -8.80 -25.34
C ARG A 1149 -18.52 -7.60 -25.95
N LEU A 1150 -17.19 -7.62 -26.00
CA LEU A 1150 -16.37 -6.56 -26.60
C LEU A 1150 -16.52 -6.56 -28.13
N ALA A 1151 -17.04 -5.46 -28.68
CA ALA A 1151 -17.10 -5.20 -30.12
C ALA A 1151 -16.62 -3.78 -30.44
N GLN A 1152 -15.58 -3.67 -31.27
CA GLN A 1152 -14.96 -2.37 -31.60
C GLN A 1152 -14.27 -2.32 -32.98
N LYS A 1153 -14.64 -3.23 -33.90
CA LYS A 1153 -14.02 -3.31 -35.22
C LYS A 1153 -14.14 -2.00 -36.00
N ASN A 1154 -15.23 -1.27 -35.79
CA ASN A 1154 -15.48 -0.02 -36.50
C ASN A 1154 -15.32 1.23 -35.61
N ALA A 1155 -14.95 1.09 -34.33
CA ALA A 1155 -14.84 2.24 -33.41
C ALA A 1155 -13.85 3.32 -33.87
N SER A 1156 -12.90 3.01 -34.76
CA SER A 1156 -12.00 4.03 -35.32
C SER A 1156 -12.71 5.12 -36.14
N CYS A 1157 -13.92 4.86 -36.67
CA CYS A 1157 -14.69 5.90 -37.37
C CYS A 1157 -15.32 6.93 -36.42
N MET A 1158 -15.32 6.65 -35.11
CA MET A 1158 -15.72 7.61 -34.07
C MET A 1158 -14.58 8.55 -33.69
N GLN A 1159 -13.35 8.26 -34.11
CA GLN A 1159 -12.17 9.01 -33.70
C GLN A 1159 -11.88 10.16 -34.67
N ALA A 1160 -12.23 11.39 -34.27
CA ALA A 1160 -12.03 12.59 -35.08
C ALA A 1160 -10.58 12.72 -35.59
N HIS A 1161 -9.60 12.47 -34.72
CA HIS A 1161 -8.18 12.52 -35.10
C HIS A 1161 -7.75 11.44 -36.12
N LYS A 1162 -8.42 10.29 -36.17
CA LYS A 1162 -8.16 9.27 -37.22
C LYS A 1162 -8.84 9.62 -38.54
N LEU A 1163 -9.92 10.40 -38.49
CA LEU A 1163 -10.61 10.93 -39.64
C LEU A 1163 -10.14 12.34 -40.04
N ALA A 1164 -9.07 12.86 -39.43
CA ALA A 1164 -8.65 14.26 -39.55
C ALA A 1164 -8.53 14.73 -41.01
N GLY A 1165 -7.85 13.98 -41.87
CA GLY A 1165 -7.73 14.34 -43.29
C GLY A 1165 -9.06 14.32 -44.05
N LYS A 1166 -9.98 13.41 -43.70
CA LYS A 1166 -11.34 13.36 -44.28
C LYS A 1166 -12.19 14.53 -43.79
N MET A 1167 -12.24 14.75 -42.47
CA MET A 1167 -12.99 15.85 -41.86
C MET A 1167 -12.49 17.21 -42.32
N LEU A 1168 -11.17 17.39 -42.42
CA LEU A 1168 -10.56 18.62 -42.93
C LEU A 1168 -11.13 18.97 -44.31
N LYS A 1169 -11.12 18.01 -45.23
CA LYS A 1169 -11.67 18.22 -46.57
C LYS A 1169 -13.18 18.48 -46.53
N GLU A 1170 -13.92 17.68 -45.76
CA GLU A 1170 -15.37 17.86 -45.59
C GLU A 1170 -15.70 19.29 -45.11
N PHE A 1171 -15.03 19.80 -44.08
CA PHE A 1171 -15.27 21.16 -43.58
C PHE A 1171 -14.79 22.26 -44.52
N GLN A 1172 -13.67 22.08 -45.22
CA GLN A 1172 -13.20 23.06 -46.21
C GLN A 1172 -14.17 23.18 -47.38
N ASP A 1173 -14.62 22.05 -47.92
CA ASP A 1173 -15.61 22.00 -49.01
C ASP A 1173 -16.95 22.63 -48.54
N GLU A 1174 -17.37 22.30 -47.31
CA GLU A 1174 -18.59 22.84 -46.70
C GLU A 1174 -18.54 24.37 -46.55
N PHE A 1175 -17.50 24.92 -45.90
CA PHE A 1175 -17.35 26.35 -45.71
C PHE A 1175 -17.21 27.09 -47.04
N ALA A 1176 -16.49 26.53 -48.03
CA ALA A 1176 -16.36 27.12 -49.35
C ALA A 1176 -17.72 27.24 -50.08
N SER A 1177 -18.66 26.34 -49.80
CA SER A 1177 -19.99 26.31 -50.42
C SER A 1177 -21.00 27.29 -49.80
N CYS A 1178 -20.76 27.82 -48.60
CA CYS A 1178 -21.66 28.76 -47.94
C CYS A 1178 -21.80 30.06 -48.75
N VAL A 1179 -23.02 30.60 -48.88
CA VAL A 1179 -23.29 31.87 -49.58
C VAL A 1179 -23.99 32.81 -48.59
N PRO A 1180 -23.72 34.14 -48.60
CA PRO A 1180 -24.42 35.06 -47.72
C PRO A 1180 -25.93 34.94 -47.92
N ALA A 1181 -26.71 34.85 -46.84
CA ALA A 1181 -28.17 34.72 -46.91
C ALA A 1181 -28.87 35.87 -47.68
N ASN A 1182 -28.18 37.00 -47.90
CA ASN A 1182 -28.64 38.17 -48.64
C ASN A 1182 -27.99 38.34 -50.04
N ALA A 1183 -27.33 37.31 -50.59
CA ALA A 1183 -26.76 37.40 -51.94
C ALA A 1183 -27.89 37.50 -52.98
N PRO A 1184 -27.86 38.48 -53.91
CA PRO A 1184 -28.89 38.60 -54.95
C PRO A 1184 -28.90 37.34 -55.81
N GLU A 1185 -30.08 36.79 -56.07
CA GLU A 1185 -30.24 35.62 -56.94
C GLU A 1185 -29.52 35.87 -58.28
N PRO A 1186 -28.72 34.91 -58.77
CA PRO A 1186 -28.14 35.03 -60.09
C PRO A 1186 -29.27 35.10 -61.11
N GLN A 1187 -29.37 36.23 -61.82
CA GLN A 1187 -30.37 36.39 -62.88
C GLN A 1187 -30.21 35.24 -63.87
N PRO A 1188 -31.30 34.52 -64.21
CA PRO A 1188 -31.22 33.44 -65.19
C PRO A 1188 -30.83 34.03 -66.54
N MET A 1189 -29.79 33.44 -67.16
CA MET A 1189 -29.35 33.78 -68.52
C MET A 1189 -30.40 33.44 -69.57
#